data_AF-A0A954IJ14-F1
#
_entry.id   AF-A0A954IJ14-F1
#
_cell.length_a   1.000
_cell.length_b   1.000
_cell.length_c   1.000
_cell.angle_alpha   90.00
_cell.angle_beta   90.00
_cell.angle_gamma   90.00
#
_symmetry.space_group_name_H-M   'P 1'
#
loop_
_entity.id
_entity.type
_entity.pdbx_description
1 polymer ?
#
loop_
_entity_poly.entity_id
_entity_poly.type
_entity_poly.pdbx_seq_one_letter_code
_entity_poly.pdbx_strand_id
1 'polypeptide(L)'
;MSLINSGLLFGLVLAGIPVILHMVMRARPKRIEFPALRLLKAKQASNSRRMQLRQFLLLLLRILVIAVLVLAVARPSLPAASYGLRWWEWLTLIAVAAMSIGGYYAWNRFDPSHRSSEVQREKRTRRRTWCAGGGLLAALLLTGVPWGLRVRAELVDPHNSAMENIPVAAVLVFDNSPSMNYRQDSLTRLEAAKELVREHVEQLPEGSRAAVATLNREEEIIFQADLPGATSTLDSIEITSAPDSVNRAVRRAIQAQVLDRERIQQEAGTGEENDLFVREIYLATDLAESAWDIPDEAGIRDLLVEHDWLRLYLIDVGVESPVNLSLSNLRLSDQTAISGRSVEVAATISAAGQTETTATVELMLVDRHGRETRVGAPHTVKLQSGSTNVALELPIRSNEEFIEGFLRLTNVDPLADDNTQYFSLAVSPSLRVLVVADKLLQARQVSEALQPEDARRTGQTTLCQCTTVTTSQLSQTSLAGYDVVCLANCARPDPTVWSNLNRYVRNGGGLFVVAGNTAISPPAWSTAEARELLPAVPVGPVRYLNEPAHLTPAGTSHRLEETYQKNPELLTELGYVNFTRTMAVESVAADARILMRFTGPAERPALSERRVGSGRVLMFCSAMDNLPGEGSDWNDLS
;
A
#
# COMPACT_ATOMS: atom_id res chain seq x y z
N MET A 1 19.46 -22.11 -35.76
CA MET A 1 18.47 -23.06 -36.32
C MET A 1 18.44 -24.26 -35.41
N SER A 2 17.38 -24.45 -34.64
CA SER A 2 17.15 -25.74 -33.99
C SER A 2 16.50 -26.68 -35.00
N LEU A 3 16.85 -27.96 -34.93
CA LEU A 3 16.28 -29.00 -35.78
C LEU A 3 15.57 -29.97 -34.86
N ILE A 4 14.25 -30.03 -34.97
CA ILE A 4 13.40 -30.90 -34.14
C ILE A 4 13.82 -32.37 -34.33
N ASN A 5 14.31 -32.74 -35.52
CA ASN A 5 14.77 -34.09 -35.85
C ASN A 5 16.04 -34.07 -36.70
N SER A 6 17.21 -33.88 -36.08
CA SER A 6 18.51 -33.82 -36.76
C SER A 6 18.84 -35.09 -37.58
N GLY A 7 18.37 -36.27 -37.15
CA GLY A 7 18.61 -37.54 -37.84
C GLY A 7 17.94 -37.66 -39.22
N LEU A 8 16.86 -36.94 -39.48
CA LEU A 8 16.12 -37.03 -40.75
C LEU A 8 16.83 -36.32 -41.91
N LEU A 9 17.84 -35.49 -41.65
CA LEU A 9 18.67 -34.88 -42.68
C LEU A 9 19.53 -35.89 -43.46
N PHE A 10 19.81 -37.07 -42.91
CA PHE A 10 20.40 -38.17 -43.67
C PHE A 10 19.54 -38.58 -44.89
N GLY A 11 18.24 -38.27 -44.88
CA GLY A 11 17.34 -38.44 -46.02
C GLY A 11 17.77 -37.66 -47.28
N LEU A 12 18.59 -36.61 -47.16
CA LEU A 12 19.16 -35.90 -48.32
C LEU A 12 20.10 -36.79 -49.16
N VAL A 13 20.64 -37.88 -48.59
CA VAL A 13 21.42 -38.88 -49.36
C VAL A 13 20.56 -39.49 -50.48
N LEU A 14 19.24 -39.61 -50.29
CA LEU A 14 18.31 -40.08 -51.33
C LEU A 14 18.23 -39.13 -52.53
N ALA A 15 18.50 -37.83 -52.34
CA ALA A 15 18.57 -36.86 -53.43
C ALA A 15 19.77 -37.12 -54.37
N GLY A 16 20.74 -37.94 -53.96
CA GLY A 16 21.84 -38.41 -54.81
C GLY A 16 21.43 -39.52 -55.80
N ILE A 17 20.32 -40.23 -55.55
CA ILE A 17 19.87 -41.36 -56.40
C ILE A 17 19.64 -40.94 -57.86
N PRO A 18 18.91 -39.85 -58.18
CA PRO A 18 18.72 -39.40 -59.56
C PRO A 18 20.04 -39.06 -60.26
N VAL A 19 21.02 -38.52 -59.53
CA VAL A 19 22.33 -38.14 -60.08
C VAL A 19 23.13 -39.38 -60.45
N ILE A 20 23.19 -40.36 -59.54
CA ILE A 20 23.87 -41.64 -59.77
C ILE A 20 23.23 -42.37 -60.96
N LEU A 21 21.89 -42.45 -60.99
CA LEU A 21 21.15 -43.08 -62.08
C LEU A 21 21.42 -42.37 -63.42
N HIS A 22 21.50 -41.04 -63.42
CA HIS A 22 21.81 -40.26 -64.62
C HIS A 22 23.23 -40.52 -65.15
N MET A 23 24.21 -40.69 -64.25
CA MET A 23 25.59 -41.02 -64.66
C MET A 23 25.69 -42.46 -65.22
N VAL A 24 24.98 -43.41 -64.62
CA VAL A 24 25.04 -44.83 -65.00
C VAL A 24 24.24 -45.14 -66.28
N MET A 25 23.08 -44.50 -66.48
CA MET A 25 22.19 -44.75 -67.64
C MET A 25 22.50 -43.89 -68.87
N ARG A 26 23.77 -43.57 -69.14
CA ARG A 26 24.15 -42.99 -70.44
C ARG A 26 24.03 -44.03 -71.54
N ALA A 27 22.87 -44.06 -72.19
CA ALA A 27 22.60 -44.90 -73.34
C ALA A 27 23.67 -44.66 -74.43
N ARG A 28 24.44 -45.71 -74.77
CA ARG A 28 25.39 -45.67 -75.89
C ARG A 28 24.58 -45.51 -77.19
N PRO A 29 24.83 -44.47 -78.00
CA PRO A 29 24.10 -44.28 -79.24
C PRO A 29 24.39 -45.44 -80.20
N LYS A 30 23.35 -46.22 -80.54
CA LYS A 30 23.43 -47.24 -81.59
C LYS A 30 23.65 -46.55 -82.93
N ARG A 31 24.79 -46.82 -83.57
CA ARG A 31 25.10 -46.34 -84.92
C ARG A 31 24.25 -47.12 -85.92
N ILE A 32 23.43 -46.42 -86.68
CA ILE A 32 22.71 -46.98 -87.83
C ILE A 32 23.25 -46.22 -89.05
N GLU A 33 23.81 -46.94 -90.03
CA GLU A 33 24.31 -46.33 -91.25
C GLU A 33 23.14 -45.98 -92.17
N PHE A 34 22.88 -44.69 -92.33
CA PHE A 34 21.92 -44.16 -93.29
C PHE A 34 22.66 -43.41 -94.40
N PRO A 35 22.74 -43.93 -95.64
CA PRO A 35 23.45 -43.30 -96.73
C PRO A 35 22.58 -42.26 -97.45
N ALA A 36 22.42 -41.06 -96.84
CA ALA A 36 21.94 -39.83 -97.53
C ALA A 36 22.14 -38.51 -96.70
N LEU A 37 23.20 -38.38 -95.90
CA LEU A 37 23.30 -37.34 -94.85
C LEU A 37 23.97 -36.00 -95.21
N ARG A 38 24.14 -35.65 -96.49
CA ARG A 38 24.81 -34.38 -96.84
C ARG A 38 23.93 -33.14 -96.59
N LEU A 39 22.59 -33.30 -96.54
CA LEU A 39 21.64 -32.18 -96.31
C LEU A 39 21.16 -32.03 -94.85
N LEU A 40 21.49 -32.97 -93.94
CA LEU A 40 20.99 -32.95 -92.55
C LEU A 40 22.02 -32.47 -91.51
N LYS A 41 23.32 -32.43 -91.86
CA LYS A 41 24.40 -32.06 -90.92
C LYS A 41 24.37 -30.61 -90.43
N ALA A 42 23.73 -29.68 -91.17
CA ALA A 42 23.62 -28.28 -90.75
C ALA A 42 22.59 -28.04 -89.63
N LYS A 43 21.71 -29.01 -89.31
CA LYS A 43 20.64 -28.85 -88.30
C LYS A 43 20.83 -29.70 -87.03
N GLN A 44 21.89 -30.50 -86.97
CA GLN A 44 22.09 -31.49 -85.90
C GLN A 44 22.88 -30.93 -84.69
N ALA A 45 23.69 -29.87 -84.89
CA ALA A 45 24.48 -29.25 -83.82
C ALA A 45 23.64 -28.41 -82.83
N SER A 46 22.48 -27.86 -83.24
CA SER A 46 21.65 -27.05 -82.34
C SER A 46 20.66 -27.88 -81.50
N ASN A 47 20.23 -29.04 -82.01
CA ASN A 47 19.24 -29.88 -81.34
C ASN A 47 19.84 -30.72 -80.20
N SER A 48 21.14 -31.05 -80.24
CA SER A 48 21.82 -31.75 -79.15
C SER A 48 21.91 -30.91 -77.87
N ARG A 49 22.25 -29.62 -77.98
CA ARG A 49 22.29 -28.68 -76.84
C ARG A 49 20.94 -28.50 -76.16
N ARG A 50 19.84 -28.45 -76.94
CA ARG A 50 18.49 -28.28 -76.40
C ARG A 50 18.00 -29.53 -75.65
N MET A 51 18.36 -30.71 -76.14
CA MET A 51 18.07 -31.99 -75.47
C MET A 51 18.89 -32.17 -74.19
N GLN A 52 20.17 -31.74 -74.17
CA GLN A 52 21.01 -31.78 -72.98
C GLN A 52 20.49 -30.82 -71.88
N LEU A 53 20.13 -29.59 -72.23
CA LEU A 53 19.55 -28.63 -71.28
C LEU A 53 18.27 -29.17 -70.63
N ARG A 54 17.37 -29.76 -71.41
CA ARG A 54 16.13 -30.35 -70.87
C ARG A 54 16.42 -31.51 -69.91
N GLN A 55 17.42 -32.34 -70.21
CA GLN A 55 17.81 -33.45 -69.33
C GLN A 55 18.39 -32.96 -68.00
N PHE A 56 19.26 -31.94 -68.02
CA PHE A 56 19.79 -31.36 -66.78
C PHE A 56 18.69 -30.65 -65.96
N LEU A 57 17.77 -29.95 -66.60
CA LEU A 57 16.66 -29.27 -65.92
C LEU A 57 15.69 -30.29 -65.27
N LEU A 58 15.40 -31.39 -65.96
CA LEU A 58 14.59 -32.48 -65.41
C LEU A 58 15.29 -33.21 -64.26
N LEU A 59 16.62 -33.38 -64.34
CA LEU A 59 17.42 -33.94 -63.25
C LEU A 59 17.37 -33.05 -62.01
N LEU A 60 17.60 -31.74 -62.19
CA LEU A 60 17.56 -30.76 -61.12
C LEU A 60 16.18 -30.70 -60.44
N LEU A 61 15.11 -30.72 -61.23
CA LEU A 61 13.74 -30.75 -60.69
C LEU A 61 13.50 -32.00 -59.82
N ARG A 62 13.98 -33.19 -60.25
CA ARG A 62 13.84 -34.43 -59.47
C ARG A 62 14.58 -34.36 -58.12
N ILE A 63 15.78 -33.79 -58.12
CA ILE A 63 16.56 -33.58 -56.88
C ILE A 63 15.81 -32.61 -55.96
N LEU A 64 15.28 -31.52 -56.51
CA LEU A 64 14.58 -30.49 -55.74
C LEU A 64 13.30 -31.02 -55.11
N VAL A 65 12.52 -31.84 -55.82
CA VAL A 65 11.31 -32.48 -55.24
C VAL A 65 11.66 -33.36 -54.04
N ILE A 66 12.71 -34.18 -54.14
CA ILE A 66 13.15 -35.04 -53.02
C ILE A 66 13.65 -34.17 -51.86
N ALA A 67 14.45 -33.13 -52.14
CA ALA A 67 14.95 -32.22 -51.11
C ALA A 67 13.82 -31.48 -50.38
N VAL A 68 12.81 -30.98 -51.10
CA VAL A 68 11.62 -30.34 -50.50
C VAL A 68 10.84 -31.32 -49.63
N LEU A 69 10.68 -32.57 -50.07
CA LEU A 69 9.96 -33.58 -49.31
C LEU A 69 10.69 -33.94 -48.01
N VAL A 70 12.02 -34.08 -48.05
CA VAL A 70 12.85 -34.29 -46.85
C VAL A 70 12.76 -33.08 -45.91
N LEU A 71 12.84 -31.85 -46.43
CA LEU A 71 12.73 -30.63 -45.63
C LEU A 71 11.34 -30.45 -45.02
N ALA A 72 10.27 -30.81 -45.73
CA ALA A 72 8.90 -30.76 -45.21
C ALA A 72 8.70 -31.70 -44.02
N VAL A 73 9.33 -32.89 -44.04
CA VAL A 73 9.29 -33.86 -42.94
C VAL A 73 10.24 -33.48 -41.80
N ALA A 74 11.40 -32.90 -42.11
CA ALA A 74 12.37 -32.45 -41.11
C ALA A 74 11.92 -31.22 -40.31
N ARG A 75 10.86 -30.52 -40.77
CA ARG A 75 10.29 -29.30 -40.16
C ARG A 75 11.36 -28.35 -39.60
N PRO A 76 12.22 -27.76 -40.47
CA PRO A 76 13.21 -26.80 -40.02
C PRO A 76 12.50 -25.55 -39.47
N SER A 77 12.68 -25.24 -38.19
CA SER A 77 12.22 -23.99 -37.61
C SER A 77 13.19 -22.88 -38.00
N LEU A 78 12.71 -21.95 -38.81
CA LEU A 78 13.43 -20.71 -39.09
C LEU A 78 13.25 -19.76 -37.90
N PRO A 79 14.29 -19.02 -37.48
CA PRO A 79 14.12 -17.96 -36.48
C PRO A 79 13.10 -16.92 -36.97
N ALA A 80 12.38 -16.28 -36.04
CA ALA A 80 11.39 -15.27 -36.36
C ALA A 80 12.06 -14.06 -37.04
N ALA A 81 11.90 -13.97 -38.36
CA ALA A 81 12.36 -12.86 -39.20
C ALA A 81 11.41 -12.70 -40.38
N SER A 82 11.30 -11.49 -40.93
CA SER A 82 10.43 -11.20 -42.07
C SER A 82 11.12 -11.57 -43.39
N TYR A 83 11.00 -12.85 -43.78
CA TYR A 83 11.63 -13.38 -45.00
C TYR A 83 10.99 -12.88 -46.30
N GLY A 84 9.80 -12.29 -46.25
CA GLY A 84 9.08 -11.76 -47.41
C GLY A 84 9.77 -10.56 -48.05
N LEU A 85 9.64 -10.42 -49.37
CA LEU A 85 10.05 -9.21 -50.10
C LEU A 85 9.02 -8.10 -49.86
N ARG A 86 9.49 -6.91 -49.46
CA ARG A 86 8.65 -5.72 -49.29
C ARG A 86 8.15 -5.21 -50.64
N TRP A 87 7.06 -4.45 -50.67
CA TRP A 87 6.44 -4.01 -51.94
C TRP A 87 7.38 -3.17 -52.82
N TRP A 88 8.31 -2.40 -52.23
CA TRP A 88 9.33 -1.68 -52.99
C TRP A 88 10.45 -2.58 -53.52
N GLU A 89 10.79 -3.67 -52.80
CA GLU A 89 11.72 -4.70 -53.29
C GLU A 89 11.10 -5.42 -54.51
N TRP A 90 9.78 -5.60 -54.52
CA TRP A 90 9.04 -6.04 -55.71
C TRP A 90 9.06 -5.01 -56.84
N LEU A 91 8.83 -3.72 -56.56
CA LEU A 91 8.87 -2.68 -57.59
C LEU A 91 10.25 -2.53 -58.21
N THR A 92 11.31 -2.63 -57.41
CA THR A 92 12.69 -2.57 -57.91
C THR A 92 13.03 -3.79 -58.78
N LEU A 93 12.60 -5.00 -58.41
CA LEU A 93 12.71 -6.18 -59.29
C LEU A 93 11.99 -5.98 -60.63
N ILE A 94 10.75 -5.45 -60.60
CA ILE A 94 9.96 -5.18 -61.80
C ILE A 94 10.63 -4.10 -62.65
N ALA A 95 11.14 -3.03 -62.05
CA ALA A 95 11.84 -1.95 -62.74
C ALA A 95 13.14 -2.45 -63.40
N VAL A 96 13.94 -3.26 -62.70
CA VAL A 96 15.16 -3.87 -63.24
C VAL A 96 14.84 -4.81 -64.42
N ALA A 97 13.79 -5.62 -64.30
CA ALA A 97 13.33 -6.48 -65.39
C ALA A 97 12.86 -5.65 -66.60
N ALA A 98 12.05 -4.60 -66.37
CA ALA A 98 11.56 -3.70 -67.40
C ALA A 98 12.71 -2.95 -68.10
N MET A 99 13.70 -2.45 -67.36
CA MET A 99 14.88 -1.80 -67.92
C MET A 99 15.76 -2.77 -68.72
N SER A 100 15.89 -4.02 -68.27
CA SER A 100 16.67 -5.04 -68.99
C SER A 100 16.01 -5.44 -70.31
N ILE A 101 14.68 -5.56 -70.32
CA ILE A 101 13.88 -5.83 -71.51
C ILE A 101 13.89 -4.61 -72.44
N GLY A 102 13.60 -3.42 -71.91
CA GLY A 102 13.58 -2.16 -72.66
C GLY A 102 14.93 -1.81 -73.28
N GLY A 103 16.01 -1.98 -72.52
CA GLY A 103 17.39 -1.82 -73.02
C GLY A 103 17.73 -2.78 -74.13
N TYR A 104 17.29 -4.04 -74.05
CA TYR A 104 17.46 -5.01 -75.14
C TYR A 104 16.72 -4.55 -76.42
N TYR A 105 15.46 -4.13 -76.31
CA TYR A 105 14.68 -3.68 -77.46
C TYR A 105 15.21 -2.37 -78.06
N ALA A 106 15.62 -1.41 -77.23
CA ALA A 106 16.23 -0.16 -77.69
C ALA A 106 17.56 -0.43 -78.41
N TRP A 107 18.44 -1.25 -77.84
CA TRP A 107 19.72 -1.63 -78.47
C TRP A 107 19.50 -2.34 -79.81
N ASN A 108 18.42 -3.12 -79.94
CA ASN A 108 18.10 -3.79 -81.19
C ASN A 108 17.42 -2.86 -82.22
N ARG A 109 16.75 -1.79 -81.78
CA ARG A 109 16.07 -0.79 -82.63
C ARG A 109 17.05 0.23 -83.23
N PHE A 110 18.10 0.59 -82.49
CA PHE A 110 19.10 1.57 -82.90
C PHE A 110 20.38 0.96 -83.53
N ASP A 111 20.36 -0.32 -83.93
CA ASP A 111 21.51 -0.95 -84.60
C ASP A 111 21.46 -0.71 -86.13
N PRO A 112 22.35 0.12 -86.71
CA PRO A 112 22.30 0.49 -88.12
C PRO A 112 22.93 -0.55 -89.06
N SER A 113 23.29 -1.76 -88.58
CA SER A 113 24.01 -2.74 -89.40
C SER A 113 23.11 -3.60 -90.31
N HIS A 114 23.03 -3.23 -91.59
CA HIS A 114 22.47 -4.06 -92.67
C HIS A 114 23.53 -4.99 -93.29
N ARG A 115 23.82 -6.14 -92.65
CA ARG A 115 24.59 -7.25 -93.26
C ARG A 115 24.06 -8.62 -92.80
N SER A 116 24.40 -9.66 -93.56
CA SER A 116 23.85 -11.04 -93.61
C SER A 116 23.25 -11.64 -92.33
N SER A 117 22.20 -12.45 -92.53
CA SER A 117 21.27 -12.98 -91.52
C SER A 117 21.89 -13.84 -90.41
N GLU A 118 23.05 -14.46 -90.63
CA GLU A 118 23.72 -15.30 -89.63
C GLU A 118 24.48 -14.48 -88.58
N VAL A 119 25.21 -13.44 -88.99
CA VAL A 119 25.97 -12.55 -88.10
C VAL A 119 25.03 -11.75 -87.19
N GLN A 120 23.86 -11.36 -87.71
CA GLN A 120 22.83 -10.67 -86.92
C GLN A 120 22.21 -11.58 -85.84
N ARG A 121 22.03 -12.89 -86.12
CA ARG A 121 21.54 -13.84 -85.11
C ARG A 121 22.51 -13.95 -83.95
N GLU A 122 23.80 -14.10 -84.23
CA GLU A 122 24.83 -14.22 -83.21
C GLU A 122 24.92 -12.97 -82.31
N LYS A 123 24.91 -11.78 -82.92
CA LYS A 123 24.86 -10.49 -82.19
C LYS A 123 23.61 -10.34 -81.32
N ARG A 124 22.43 -10.74 -81.80
CA ARG A 124 21.19 -10.72 -81.00
C ARG A 124 21.25 -11.65 -79.80
N THR A 125 21.79 -12.86 -79.95
CA THR A 125 22.02 -13.76 -78.81
C THR A 125 23.02 -13.18 -77.82
N ARG A 126 24.08 -12.51 -78.30
CA ARG A 126 25.08 -11.88 -77.43
C ARG A 126 24.50 -10.67 -76.67
N ARG A 127 23.71 -9.82 -77.32
CA ARG A 127 23.02 -8.72 -76.66
C ARG A 127 21.97 -9.19 -75.66
N ARG A 128 21.19 -10.21 -76.00
CA ARG A 128 20.23 -10.82 -75.08
C ARG A 128 20.93 -11.39 -73.84
N THR A 129 22.08 -12.04 -74.01
CA THR A 129 22.84 -12.59 -72.89
C THR A 129 23.46 -11.49 -72.02
N TRP A 130 23.97 -10.39 -72.60
CA TRP A 130 24.44 -9.24 -71.84
C TRP A 130 23.32 -8.51 -71.09
N CYS A 131 22.17 -8.25 -71.72
CA CYS A 131 21.03 -7.60 -71.05
C CYS A 131 20.41 -8.49 -69.97
N ALA A 132 20.29 -9.80 -70.23
CA ALA A 132 19.80 -10.74 -69.21
C ALA A 132 20.79 -10.91 -68.05
N GLY A 133 22.09 -10.98 -68.34
CA GLY A 133 23.14 -11.08 -67.32
C GLY A 133 23.25 -9.81 -66.48
N GLY A 134 23.24 -8.64 -67.11
CA GLY A 134 23.25 -7.35 -66.43
C GLY A 134 21.99 -7.12 -65.57
N GLY A 135 20.81 -7.49 -66.08
CA GLY A 135 19.57 -7.45 -65.32
C GLY A 135 19.57 -8.36 -64.10
N LEU A 136 20.12 -9.57 -64.22
CA LEU A 136 20.21 -10.53 -63.12
C LEU A 136 21.22 -10.07 -62.05
N LEU A 137 22.34 -9.47 -62.47
CA LEU A 137 23.31 -8.85 -61.56
C LEU A 137 22.70 -7.65 -60.83
N ALA A 138 21.97 -6.78 -61.53
CA ALA A 138 21.28 -5.64 -60.95
C ALA A 138 20.18 -6.06 -59.98
N ALA A 139 19.41 -7.11 -60.28
CA ALA A 139 18.44 -7.68 -59.35
C ALA A 139 19.13 -8.20 -58.08
N LEU A 140 20.23 -8.94 -58.23
CA LEU A 140 20.97 -9.46 -57.08
C LEU A 140 21.56 -8.33 -56.21
N LEU A 141 22.10 -7.27 -56.80
CA LEU A 141 22.70 -6.15 -56.06
C LEU A 141 21.67 -5.19 -55.45
N LEU A 142 20.60 -4.88 -56.17
CA LEU A 142 19.61 -3.87 -55.74
C LEU A 142 18.51 -4.45 -54.86
N THR A 143 18.24 -5.75 -54.94
CA THR A 143 17.19 -6.39 -54.13
C THR A 143 17.72 -7.55 -53.30
N GLY A 144 18.57 -8.41 -53.87
CA GLY A 144 19.13 -9.57 -53.16
C GLY A 144 20.04 -9.22 -51.98
N VAL A 145 20.99 -8.29 -52.16
CA VAL A 145 21.92 -7.86 -51.10
C VAL A 145 21.19 -7.08 -49.99
N PRO A 146 20.33 -6.08 -50.27
CA PRO A 146 19.56 -5.39 -49.24
C PRO A 146 18.61 -6.31 -48.47
N TRP A 147 17.91 -7.21 -49.16
CA TRP A 147 17.08 -8.24 -48.53
C TRP A 147 17.91 -9.11 -47.58
N GLY A 148 19.08 -9.58 -48.02
CA GLY A 148 19.95 -10.43 -47.19
C GLY A 148 20.54 -9.70 -45.97
N LEU A 149 20.92 -8.43 -46.11
CA LEU A 149 21.39 -7.60 -45.00
C LEU A 149 20.28 -7.31 -43.99
N ARG A 150 19.05 -7.05 -44.46
CA ARG A 150 17.87 -6.84 -43.61
C ARG A 150 17.51 -8.09 -42.82
N VAL A 151 17.36 -9.24 -43.50
CA VAL A 151 17.06 -10.52 -42.83
C VAL A 151 18.15 -10.86 -41.82
N ARG A 152 19.43 -10.57 -42.12
CA ARG A 152 20.53 -10.75 -41.16
C ARG A 152 20.45 -9.79 -39.97
N ALA A 153 20.06 -8.54 -40.17
CA ALA A 153 19.88 -7.58 -39.09
C ALA A 153 18.72 -8.00 -38.15
N GLU A 154 17.59 -8.41 -38.71
CA GLU A 154 16.43 -8.93 -37.95
C GLU A 154 16.76 -10.19 -37.14
N LEU A 155 17.74 -11.00 -37.58
CA LEU A 155 18.22 -12.17 -36.87
C LEU A 155 19.19 -11.86 -35.71
N VAL A 156 19.83 -10.69 -35.72
CA VAL A 156 20.83 -10.28 -34.73
C VAL A 156 20.23 -9.34 -33.68
N ASP A 157 19.20 -8.58 -34.04
CA ASP A 157 18.51 -7.62 -33.17
C ASP A 157 17.01 -7.55 -33.52
N PRO A 158 16.17 -8.46 -32.98
CA PRO A 158 14.77 -8.57 -33.35
C PRO A 158 13.98 -7.33 -32.92
N HIS A 159 13.58 -6.48 -33.88
CA HIS A 159 12.62 -5.42 -33.61
C HIS A 159 11.23 -5.99 -33.27
N ASN A 160 10.57 -5.40 -32.28
CA ASN A 160 9.32 -5.80 -31.61
C ASN A 160 8.10 -6.13 -32.51
N SER A 161 8.16 -5.95 -33.83
CA SER A 161 7.04 -6.20 -34.75
C SER A 161 6.68 -7.68 -34.93
N ALA A 162 7.57 -8.60 -34.56
CA ALA A 162 7.30 -10.05 -34.63
C ALA A 162 6.61 -10.62 -33.37
N MET A 163 6.37 -9.79 -32.35
CA MET A 163 5.65 -10.19 -31.11
C MET A 163 4.12 -10.05 -31.22
N GLU A 164 3.58 -9.52 -32.32
CA GLU A 164 2.18 -9.09 -32.45
C GLU A 164 1.12 -10.21 -32.28
N ASN A 165 1.53 -11.50 -32.19
CA ASN A 165 0.63 -12.64 -32.03
C ASN A 165 1.05 -13.64 -30.95
N ILE A 166 1.96 -13.29 -30.03
CA ILE A 166 2.24 -14.16 -28.87
C ILE A 166 1.24 -13.80 -27.75
N PRO A 167 0.48 -14.74 -27.21
CA PRO A 167 -0.49 -14.44 -26.16
C PRO A 167 0.21 -13.92 -24.90
N VAL A 168 -0.45 -13.01 -24.20
CA VAL A 168 0.06 -12.37 -22.99
C VAL A 168 -0.62 -13.01 -21.77
N ALA A 169 0.18 -13.29 -20.73
CA ALA A 169 -0.33 -13.54 -19.39
C ALA A 169 -0.11 -12.26 -18.58
N ALA A 170 -1.17 -11.48 -18.35
CA ALA A 170 -1.11 -10.18 -17.70
C ALA A 170 -1.59 -10.26 -16.24
N VAL A 171 -0.94 -9.53 -15.33
CA VAL A 171 -1.51 -9.22 -14.01
C VAL A 171 -1.78 -7.71 -13.95
N LEU A 172 -3.04 -7.34 -13.79
CA LEU A 172 -3.53 -5.97 -13.74
C LEU A 172 -3.66 -5.56 -12.27
N VAL A 173 -2.66 -4.86 -11.76
CA VAL A 173 -2.61 -4.37 -10.38
C VAL A 173 -3.19 -2.97 -10.33
N PHE A 174 -4.27 -2.78 -9.58
CA PHE A 174 -4.90 -1.49 -9.36
C PHE A 174 -4.58 -0.98 -7.96
N ASP A 175 -4.04 0.24 -7.92
CA ASP A 175 -4.15 1.08 -6.75
C ASP A 175 -5.63 1.38 -6.51
N ASN A 176 -6.13 0.96 -5.35
CA ASN A 176 -7.47 1.27 -4.88
C ASN A 176 -7.44 1.97 -3.51
N SER A 177 -6.34 2.66 -3.22
CA SER A 177 -6.21 3.51 -2.04
C SER A 177 -7.14 4.73 -2.13
N PRO A 178 -7.45 5.40 -1.01
CA PRO A 178 -8.34 6.56 -1.02
C PRO A 178 -7.90 7.72 -1.93
N SER A 179 -6.60 7.88 -2.21
CA SER A 179 -6.13 8.94 -3.13
C SER A 179 -6.66 8.74 -4.55
N MET A 180 -6.97 7.50 -4.94
CA MET A 180 -7.54 7.17 -6.24
C MET A 180 -8.98 7.69 -6.44
N ASN A 181 -9.63 8.19 -5.38
CA ASN A 181 -10.89 8.93 -5.50
C ASN A 181 -10.73 10.39 -5.95
N TYR A 182 -9.50 10.88 -6.11
CA TYR A 182 -9.24 12.23 -6.61
C TYR A 182 -9.89 12.43 -8.00
N ARG A 183 -10.69 13.49 -8.13
CA ARG A 183 -11.46 13.78 -9.34
C ARG A 183 -10.77 14.81 -10.23
N GLN A 184 -10.59 14.45 -11.51
CA GLN A 184 -10.23 15.40 -12.57
C GLN A 184 -11.06 15.06 -13.81
N ASP A 185 -11.53 16.10 -14.50
CA ASP A 185 -12.41 15.98 -15.67
C ASP A 185 -13.68 15.12 -15.42
N SER A 186 -14.23 15.23 -14.21
CA SER A 186 -15.42 14.49 -13.70
C SER A 186 -15.21 13.02 -13.36
N LEU A 187 -14.03 12.45 -13.66
CA LEU A 187 -13.68 11.07 -13.34
C LEU A 187 -12.73 11.00 -12.14
N THR A 188 -12.94 10.01 -11.28
CA THR A 188 -11.95 9.58 -10.28
C THR A 188 -10.73 8.98 -10.98
N ARG A 189 -9.58 8.93 -10.29
CA ARG A 189 -8.38 8.29 -10.83
C ARG A 189 -8.58 6.80 -11.05
N LEU A 190 -9.33 6.14 -10.15
CA LEU A 190 -9.71 4.74 -10.32
C LEU A 190 -10.55 4.52 -11.59
N GLU A 191 -11.54 5.38 -11.87
CA GLU A 191 -12.34 5.30 -13.10
C GLU A 191 -11.46 5.48 -14.36
N ALA A 192 -10.56 6.48 -14.36
CA ALA A 192 -9.63 6.71 -15.46
C ALA A 192 -8.68 5.52 -15.68
N ALA A 193 -8.15 4.96 -14.59
CA ALA A 193 -7.31 3.76 -14.61
C ALA A 193 -8.06 2.56 -15.21
N LYS A 194 -9.31 2.33 -14.79
CA LYS A 194 -10.16 1.27 -15.33
C LYS A 194 -10.40 1.43 -16.82
N GLU A 195 -10.63 2.66 -17.30
CA GLU A 195 -10.83 2.94 -18.72
C GLU A 195 -9.57 2.66 -19.55
N LEU A 196 -8.41 3.18 -19.13
CA LEU A 196 -7.13 2.95 -19.81
C LEU A 196 -6.73 1.47 -19.84
N VAL A 197 -6.88 0.76 -18.73
CA VAL A 197 -6.58 -0.67 -18.66
C VAL A 197 -7.55 -1.47 -19.52
N ARG A 198 -8.84 -1.12 -19.55
CA ARG A 198 -9.84 -1.80 -20.39
C ARG A 198 -9.49 -1.67 -21.87
N GLU A 199 -9.19 -0.46 -22.34
CA GLU A 199 -8.78 -0.23 -23.73
C GLU A 199 -7.53 -1.05 -24.09
N HIS A 200 -6.58 -1.15 -23.16
CA HIS A 200 -5.37 -1.95 -23.35
C HIS A 200 -5.64 -3.45 -23.39
N VAL A 201 -6.48 -3.97 -22.48
CA VAL A 201 -6.85 -5.39 -22.42
C VAL A 201 -7.57 -5.83 -23.70
N GLU A 202 -8.42 -4.97 -24.28
CA GLU A 202 -9.12 -5.24 -25.55
C GLU A 202 -8.16 -5.36 -26.76
N GLN A 203 -6.95 -4.81 -26.67
CA GLN A 203 -5.93 -4.86 -27.71
C GLN A 203 -4.96 -6.05 -27.57
N LEU A 204 -5.07 -6.83 -26.49
CA LEU A 204 -4.19 -7.98 -26.28
C LEU A 204 -4.40 -9.08 -27.35
N PRO A 205 -3.34 -9.81 -27.75
CA PRO A 205 -3.45 -10.88 -28.74
C PRO A 205 -4.45 -11.98 -28.35
N GLU A 206 -5.02 -12.66 -29.35
CA GLU A 206 -5.90 -13.80 -29.10
C GLU A 206 -5.21 -14.90 -28.27
N GLY A 207 -5.94 -15.49 -27.32
CA GLY A 207 -5.40 -16.48 -26.38
C GLY A 207 -4.68 -15.88 -25.17
N SER A 208 -4.62 -14.55 -25.05
CA SER A 208 -4.16 -13.88 -23.83
C SER A 208 -5.09 -14.13 -22.65
N ARG A 209 -4.54 -14.03 -21.45
CA ARG A 209 -5.27 -14.16 -20.19
C ARG A 209 -4.81 -13.09 -19.21
N ALA A 210 -5.69 -12.73 -18.28
CA ALA A 210 -5.38 -11.72 -17.30
C ALA A 210 -5.87 -12.12 -15.89
N ALA A 211 -5.11 -11.73 -14.88
CA ALA A 211 -5.54 -11.68 -13.49
C ALA A 211 -5.72 -10.21 -13.08
N VAL A 212 -6.69 -9.93 -12.22
CA VAL A 212 -6.89 -8.60 -11.63
C VAL A 212 -6.51 -8.69 -10.16
N ALA A 213 -5.79 -7.69 -9.67
CA ALA A 213 -5.35 -7.60 -8.29
C ALA A 213 -5.48 -6.15 -7.79
N THR A 214 -5.70 -5.98 -6.50
CA THR A 214 -5.78 -4.68 -5.82
C THR A 214 -4.76 -4.58 -4.69
N LEU A 215 -4.79 -3.48 -3.94
CA LEU A 215 -3.99 -3.34 -2.74
C LEU A 215 -4.56 -4.09 -1.52
N ASN A 216 -5.55 -4.96 -1.69
CA ASN A 216 -6.08 -5.75 -0.58
C ASN A 216 -5.08 -6.82 -0.13
N ARG A 217 -4.72 -6.82 1.16
CA ARG A 217 -3.60 -7.61 1.74
C ARG A 217 -3.69 -9.12 1.54
N GLU A 218 -4.89 -9.70 1.63
CA GLU A 218 -5.13 -11.15 1.56
C GLU A 218 -5.79 -11.59 0.25
N GLU A 219 -5.75 -10.74 -0.78
CA GLU A 219 -6.29 -11.07 -2.09
C GLU A 219 -5.42 -12.11 -2.82
N GLU A 220 -6.07 -13.19 -3.27
CA GLU A 220 -5.46 -14.21 -4.12
C GLU A 220 -5.54 -13.78 -5.60
N ILE A 221 -4.41 -13.81 -6.30
CA ILE A 221 -4.32 -13.39 -7.71
C ILE A 221 -4.60 -14.60 -8.60
N ILE A 222 -5.80 -14.63 -9.20
CA ILE A 222 -6.26 -15.74 -10.03
C ILE A 222 -6.35 -15.30 -11.50
N PHE A 223 -5.64 -16.01 -12.37
CA PHE A 223 -5.74 -15.83 -13.83
C PHE A 223 -7.09 -16.31 -14.34
N GLN A 224 -7.84 -15.41 -14.96
CA GLN A 224 -9.09 -15.74 -15.63
C GLN A 224 -8.82 -16.54 -16.92
N ALA A 225 -9.77 -17.39 -17.29
CA ALA A 225 -9.64 -18.24 -18.48
C ALA A 225 -9.69 -17.44 -19.79
N ASP A 226 -10.33 -16.26 -19.76
CA ASP A 226 -10.48 -15.35 -20.89
C ASP A 226 -10.40 -13.87 -20.44
N LEU A 227 -10.22 -12.97 -21.41
CA LEU A 227 -10.15 -11.54 -21.16
C LEU A 227 -11.49 -10.94 -20.68
N PRO A 228 -12.68 -11.35 -21.18
CA PRO A 228 -13.95 -10.85 -20.67
C PRO A 228 -14.17 -11.11 -19.18
N GLY A 229 -13.75 -12.26 -18.64
CA GLY A 229 -13.79 -12.54 -17.20
C GLY A 229 -12.92 -11.59 -16.38
N ALA A 230 -11.73 -11.25 -16.89
CA ALA A 230 -10.87 -10.24 -16.27
C ALA A 230 -11.50 -8.85 -16.30
N THR A 231 -12.10 -8.44 -17.43
CA THR A 231 -12.81 -7.16 -17.54
C THR A 231 -13.98 -7.06 -16.57
N SER A 232 -14.76 -8.14 -16.39
CA SER A 232 -15.83 -8.18 -15.39
C SER A 232 -15.31 -8.02 -13.95
N THR A 233 -14.11 -8.54 -13.66
CA THR A 233 -13.49 -8.40 -12.34
C THR A 233 -13.00 -6.96 -12.14
N LEU A 234 -12.40 -6.37 -13.17
CA LEU A 234 -11.97 -4.97 -13.20
C LEU A 234 -13.12 -4.00 -12.88
N ASP A 235 -14.31 -4.24 -13.43
CA ASP A 235 -15.48 -3.40 -13.17
C ASP A 235 -15.88 -3.37 -11.68
N SER A 236 -15.66 -4.48 -10.96
CA SER A 236 -16.02 -4.64 -9.54
C SER A 236 -15.05 -4.00 -8.54
N ILE A 237 -13.90 -3.45 -8.99
CA ILE A 237 -12.91 -2.86 -8.07
C ILE A 237 -13.51 -1.62 -7.38
N GLU A 238 -13.44 -1.59 -6.06
CA GLU A 238 -13.83 -0.44 -5.24
C GLU A 238 -12.66 0.04 -4.39
N ILE A 239 -12.75 1.28 -3.92
CA ILE A 239 -11.78 1.88 -3.01
C ILE A 239 -11.79 1.14 -1.68
N THR A 240 -10.61 0.89 -1.14
CA THR A 240 -10.42 0.31 0.19
C THR A 240 -9.96 1.37 1.17
N SER A 241 -10.47 1.34 2.40
CA SER A 241 -10.05 2.26 3.48
C SER A 241 -8.74 1.83 4.15
N ALA A 242 -8.28 0.60 3.89
CA ALA A 242 -7.06 0.05 4.47
C ALA A 242 -6.23 -0.69 3.40
N PRO A 243 -5.69 0.04 2.41
CA PRO A 243 -4.85 -0.54 1.38
C PRO A 243 -3.54 -1.04 1.98
N ASP A 244 -3.02 -2.12 1.39
CA ASP A 244 -1.63 -2.52 1.52
C ASP A 244 -0.74 -1.60 0.64
N SER A 245 0.59 -1.66 0.80
CA SER A 245 1.47 -0.85 -0.05
C SER A 245 1.53 -1.38 -1.48
N VAL A 246 1.70 -0.47 -2.45
CA VAL A 246 1.92 -0.81 -3.86
C VAL A 246 3.11 -1.77 -3.99
N ASN A 247 4.15 -1.58 -3.18
CA ASN A 247 5.33 -2.43 -3.16
C ASN A 247 4.98 -3.91 -2.90
N ARG A 248 4.15 -4.16 -1.88
CA ARG A 248 3.70 -5.51 -1.52
C ARG A 248 2.75 -6.08 -2.56
N ALA A 249 1.86 -5.27 -3.14
CA ALA A 249 0.97 -5.71 -4.22
C ALA A 249 1.74 -6.14 -5.47
N VAL A 250 2.71 -5.35 -5.93
CA VAL A 250 3.58 -5.69 -7.07
C VAL A 250 4.38 -6.96 -6.78
N ARG A 251 4.94 -7.11 -5.58
CA ARG A 251 5.64 -8.35 -5.20
C ARG A 251 4.74 -9.58 -5.29
N ARG A 252 3.48 -9.49 -4.84
CA ARG A 252 2.50 -10.57 -4.98
C ARG A 252 2.18 -10.86 -6.45
N ALA A 253 2.06 -9.82 -7.28
CA ALA A 253 1.86 -9.99 -8.73
C ALA A 253 3.04 -10.70 -9.41
N ILE A 254 4.28 -10.37 -9.03
CA ILE A 254 5.48 -11.08 -9.51
C ILE A 254 5.43 -12.55 -9.10
N GLN A 255 5.12 -12.84 -7.83
CA GLN A 255 5.01 -14.22 -7.34
C GLN A 255 3.91 -15.00 -8.07
N ALA A 256 2.76 -14.38 -8.34
CA ALA A 256 1.68 -14.99 -9.10
C ALA A 256 2.12 -15.34 -10.53
N GLN A 257 2.89 -14.47 -11.19
CA GLN A 257 3.45 -14.73 -12.52
C GLN A 257 4.46 -15.89 -12.52
N VAL A 258 5.33 -15.96 -11.49
CA VAL A 258 6.28 -17.07 -11.32
C VAL A 258 5.55 -18.39 -11.15
N LEU A 259 4.60 -18.46 -10.22
CA LEU A 259 3.84 -19.69 -9.93
C LEU A 259 3.04 -20.16 -11.16
N ASP A 260 2.39 -19.24 -11.86
CA ASP A 260 1.62 -19.58 -13.05
C ASP A 260 2.52 -19.96 -14.25
N ARG A 261 3.73 -19.40 -14.35
CA ARG A 261 4.73 -19.85 -15.33
C ARG A 261 5.20 -21.26 -15.05
N GLU A 262 5.58 -21.56 -13.82
CA GLU A 262 6.01 -22.92 -13.42
C GLU A 262 4.93 -23.95 -13.72
N ARG A 263 3.67 -23.64 -13.40
CA ARG A 263 2.52 -24.51 -13.71
C ARG A 263 2.39 -24.78 -15.20
N ILE A 264 2.47 -23.76 -16.06
CA ILE A 264 2.36 -23.93 -17.52
C ILE A 264 3.52 -24.74 -18.09
N GLN A 265 4.74 -24.52 -17.62
CA GLN A 265 5.91 -25.29 -18.07
C GLN A 265 5.77 -26.77 -17.74
N GLN A 266 5.24 -27.09 -16.55
CA GLN A 266 4.94 -28.46 -16.13
C GLN A 266 3.83 -29.09 -17.01
N GLU A 267 2.75 -28.36 -17.29
CA GLU A 267 1.64 -28.83 -18.12
C GLU A 267 2.06 -29.05 -19.59
N ALA A 268 2.91 -28.19 -20.14
CA ALA A 268 3.36 -28.25 -21.53
C ALA A 268 4.44 -29.33 -21.77
N GLY A 269 5.06 -29.86 -20.72
CA GLY A 269 6.17 -30.82 -20.83
C GLY A 269 7.41 -30.24 -21.52
N THR A 270 7.48 -28.92 -21.66
CA THR A 270 8.65 -28.20 -22.10
C THR A 270 9.56 -28.03 -20.88
N GLY A 271 10.86 -28.29 -21.00
CA GLY A 271 11.81 -27.98 -19.93
C GLY A 271 11.77 -26.49 -19.53
N GLU A 272 12.53 -26.12 -18.50
CA GLU A 272 12.54 -24.77 -17.88
C GLU A 272 12.64 -23.57 -18.86
N GLU A 273 13.06 -23.79 -20.10
CA GLU A 273 13.42 -22.74 -21.06
C GLU A 273 12.26 -22.15 -21.89
N ASN A 274 11.10 -22.82 -22.07
CA ASN A 274 10.05 -22.31 -22.96
C ASN A 274 8.76 -21.95 -22.22
N ASP A 275 8.40 -20.66 -22.22
CA ASP A 275 7.07 -20.17 -21.80
C ASP A 275 6.20 -19.93 -23.05
N LEU A 276 4.89 -20.19 -22.91
CA LEU A 276 3.91 -20.00 -23.98
C LEU A 276 3.40 -18.55 -24.05
N PHE A 277 3.62 -17.77 -22.99
CA PHE A 277 3.09 -16.43 -22.83
C PHE A 277 4.22 -15.39 -22.70
N VAL A 278 3.95 -14.19 -23.19
CA VAL A 278 4.68 -12.99 -22.73
C VAL A 278 4.12 -12.62 -21.36
N ARG A 279 4.99 -12.34 -20.40
CA ARG A 279 4.63 -12.13 -19.00
C ARG A 279 4.71 -10.65 -18.66
N GLU A 280 3.56 -10.07 -18.29
CA GLU A 280 3.45 -8.63 -18.06
C GLU A 280 2.66 -8.32 -16.78
N ILE A 281 3.08 -7.28 -16.07
CA ILE A 281 2.36 -6.68 -14.96
C ILE A 281 2.05 -5.24 -15.34
N TYR A 282 0.80 -4.85 -15.20
CA TYR A 282 0.34 -3.48 -15.40
C TYR A 282 -0.05 -2.92 -14.04
N LEU A 283 0.67 -1.91 -13.56
CA LEU A 283 0.37 -1.21 -12.32
C LEU A 283 -0.32 0.11 -12.64
N ALA A 284 -1.60 0.24 -12.30
CA ALA A 284 -2.34 1.49 -12.42
C ALA A 284 -2.39 2.21 -11.07
N THR A 285 -1.83 3.41 -10.98
CA THR A 285 -1.69 4.18 -9.74
C THR A 285 -1.61 5.68 -10.05
N ASP A 286 -1.99 6.51 -9.09
CA ASP A 286 -1.82 7.96 -9.12
C ASP A 286 -0.42 8.41 -8.62
N LEU A 287 0.45 7.45 -8.28
CA LEU A 287 1.79 7.67 -7.75
C LEU A 287 1.82 8.49 -6.44
N ALA A 288 0.72 8.51 -5.69
CA ALA A 288 0.67 9.19 -4.41
C ALA A 288 1.69 8.57 -3.44
N GLU A 289 2.54 9.40 -2.82
CA GLU A 289 3.61 8.96 -1.90
C GLU A 289 3.08 8.03 -0.79
N SER A 290 1.87 8.29 -0.29
CA SER A 290 1.21 7.50 0.76
C SER A 290 0.92 6.04 0.40
N ALA A 291 0.89 5.70 -0.89
CA ALA A 291 0.64 4.34 -1.35
C ALA A 291 1.92 3.47 -1.37
N TRP A 292 3.10 4.08 -1.19
CA TRP A 292 4.40 3.43 -1.32
C TRP A 292 5.12 3.31 0.02
N ASP A 293 5.81 2.19 0.23
CA ASP A 293 6.78 2.05 1.31
C ASP A 293 8.14 2.57 0.81
N ILE A 294 8.65 3.63 1.43
CA ILE A 294 9.94 4.26 1.10
C ILE A 294 10.84 4.23 2.34
N PRO A 295 11.97 3.49 2.34
CA PRO A 295 12.54 2.74 1.22
C PRO A 295 11.79 1.45 0.88
N ASP A 296 11.98 0.93 -0.34
CA ASP A 296 11.37 -0.34 -0.79
C ASP A 296 11.92 -1.54 0.00
N GLU A 297 11.16 -1.99 0.99
CA GLU A 297 11.44 -3.22 1.73
C GLU A 297 10.98 -4.49 1.00
N ALA A 298 10.12 -4.35 -0.03
CA ALA A 298 9.61 -5.49 -0.77
C ALA A 298 10.63 -6.06 -1.78
N GLY A 299 11.64 -5.27 -2.16
CA GLY A 299 12.73 -5.69 -3.04
C GLY A 299 12.30 -5.84 -4.50
N ILE A 300 11.38 -4.99 -4.98
CA ILE A 300 10.81 -5.08 -6.33
C ILE A 300 11.90 -5.00 -7.38
N ARG A 301 12.87 -4.11 -7.19
CA ARG A 301 13.98 -3.94 -8.13
C ARG A 301 14.79 -5.22 -8.28
N ASP A 302 15.14 -5.87 -7.17
CA ASP A 302 15.94 -7.10 -7.18
C ASP A 302 15.13 -8.25 -7.83
N LEU A 303 13.83 -8.34 -7.54
CA LEU A 303 12.93 -9.32 -8.16
C LEU A 303 12.79 -9.12 -9.68
N LEU A 304 12.72 -7.89 -10.17
CA LEU A 304 12.66 -7.60 -11.61
C LEU A 304 14.00 -7.90 -12.31
N VAL A 305 15.13 -7.77 -11.61
CA VAL A 305 16.44 -8.18 -12.14
C VAL A 305 16.57 -9.71 -12.16
N GLU A 306 16.06 -10.39 -11.13
CA GLU A 306 16.02 -11.86 -11.05
C GLU A 306 15.11 -12.46 -12.13
N HIS A 307 14.02 -11.78 -12.47
CA HIS A 307 13.03 -12.21 -13.45
C HIS A 307 13.04 -11.31 -14.69
N ASP A 308 14.15 -11.30 -15.42
CA ASP A 308 14.38 -10.48 -16.63
C ASP A 308 13.40 -10.73 -17.80
N TRP A 309 12.67 -11.85 -17.74
CA TRP A 309 11.59 -12.24 -18.66
C TRP A 309 10.25 -11.57 -18.34
N LEU A 310 10.10 -10.96 -17.17
CA LEU A 310 8.89 -10.29 -16.71
C LEU A 310 8.99 -8.79 -16.95
N ARG A 311 7.93 -8.19 -17.53
CA ARG A 311 7.85 -6.75 -17.74
C ARG A 311 6.86 -6.11 -16.79
N LEU A 312 7.24 -5.00 -16.16
CA LEU A 312 6.36 -4.16 -15.37
C LEU A 312 6.10 -2.85 -16.14
N TYR A 313 4.84 -2.57 -16.42
CA TYR A 313 4.37 -1.33 -17.03
C TYR A 313 3.63 -0.50 -15.97
N LEU A 314 3.91 0.79 -15.97
CA LEU A 314 3.26 1.76 -15.10
C LEU A 314 2.21 2.53 -15.91
N ILE A 315 0.97 2.50 -15.43
CA ILE A 315 -0.15 3.29 -15.94
C ILE A 315 -0.35 4.42 -14.93
N ASP A 316 0.28 5.54 -15.23
CA ASP A 316 0.21 6.74 -14.41
C ASP A 316 -1.11 7.49 -14.67
N VAL A 317 -1.95 7.57 -13.64
CA VAL A 317 -3.18 8.39 -13.64
C VAL A 317 -3.05 9.61 -12.72
N GLY A 318 -1.84 9.87 -12.22
CA GLY A 318 -1.53 10.97 -11.33
C GLY A 318 -1.76 12.35 -11.97
N VAL A 319 -1.85 13.36 -11.11
CA VAL A 319 -2.01 14.76 -11.51
C VAL A 319 -0.74 15.50 -11.13
N GLU A 320 -0.12 16.23 -12.06
CA GLU A 320 1.15 16.93 -11.83
C GLU A 320 1.08 18.01 -10.73
N SER A 321 -0.09 18.61 -10.52
CA SER A 321 -0.30 19.68 -9.54
C SER A 321 -1.63 19.46 -8.81
N PRO A 322 -1.68 18.47 -7.89
CA PRO A 322 -2.91 18.17 -7.16
C PRO A 322 -3.22 19.30 -6.19
N VAL A 323 -4.51 19.63 -6.08
CA VAL A 323 -5.02 20.59 -5.10
C VAL A 323 -5.91 19.82 -4.15
N ASN A 324 -5.62 19.92 -2.85
CA ASN A 324 -6.39 19.21 -1.84
C ASN A 324 -6.45 20.02 -0.54
N LEU A 325 -7.55 19.93 0.19
CA LEU A 325 -7.68 20.43 1.55
C LEU A 325 -8.15 19.27 2.42
N SER A 326 -7.46 18.98 3.51
CA SER A 326 -7.69 17.75 4.28
C SER A 326 -7.78 18.01 5.78
N LEU A 327 -8.53 17.15 6.48
CA LEU A 327 -8.54 17.06 7.94
C LEU A 327 -7.73 15.85 8.41
N SER A 328 -6.83 16.08 9.35
CA SER A 328 -6.01 15.05 9.98
C SER A 328 -5.85 15.30 11.48
N ASN A 329 -5.31 14.31 12.19
CA ASN A 329 -4.95 14.42 13.62
C ASN A 329 -6.08 14.94 14.52
N LEU A 330 -7.31 14.43 14.34
CA LEU A 330 -8.41 14.79 15.23
C LEU A 330 -8.10 14.33 16.66
N ARG A 331 -8.23 15.26 17.61
CA ARG A 331 -7.99 15.04 19.04
C ARG A 331 -9.09 15.66 19.88
N LEU A 332 -9.51 14.95 20.91
CA LEU A 332 -10.37 15.47 21.96
C LEU A 332 -9.51 15.84 23.16
N SER A 333 -9.78 16.99 23.77
CA SER A 333 -9.14 17.39 25.04
C SER A 333 -9.38 16.36 26.15
N ASP A 334 -10.57 15.76 26.19
CA ASP A 334 -10.93 14.65 27.07
C ASP A 334 -11.69 13.57 26.31
N GLN A 335 -11.44 12.30 26.62
CA GLN A 335 -12.16 11.15 26.06
C GLN A 335 -13.48 10.84 26.79
N THR A 336 -13.69 11.48 27.94
CA THR A 336 -14.90 11.36 28.74
C THR A 336 -15.31 12.75 29.21
N ALA A 337 -16.56 13.10 28.97
CA ALA A 337 -17.09 14.40 29.34
C ALA A 337 -18.24 14.27 30.33
N ILE A 338 -18.61 15.39 30.95
CA ILE A 338 -19.73 15.48 31.86
C ILE A 338 -20.74 16.46 31.30
N SER A 339 -22.01 16.08 31.37
CA SER A 339 -23.12 16.95 30.95
C SER A 339 -23.04 18.32 31.64
N GLY A 340 -23.11 19.39 30.85
CA GLY A 340 -22.95 20.79 31.29
C GLY A 340 -21.53 21.35 31.20
N ARG A 341 -20.53 20.54 30.81
CA ARG A 341 -19.17 21.00 30.48
C ARG A 341 -18.96 21.03 28.97
N SER A 342 -17.85 21.61 28.53
CA SER A 342 -17.43 21.58 27.14
C SER A 342 -16.17 20.75 26.96
N VAL A 343 -16.02 20.15 25.78
CA VAL A 343 -14.81 19.47 25.32
C VAL A 343 -14.29 20.21 24.10
N GLU A 344 -13.00 20.50 24.07
CA GLU A 344 -12.35 20.98 22.86
C GLU A 344 -12.12 19.83 21.88
N VAL A 345 -12.57 20.01 20.64
CA VAL A 345 -12.33 19.14 19.48
C VAL A 345 -11.34 19.85 18.57
N ALA A 346 -10.12 19.33 18.50
CA ALA A 346 -9.03 19.90 17.71
C ALA A 346 -8.69 19.00 16.52
N ALA A 347 -8.25 19.60 15.42
CA ALA A 347 -7.72 18.89 14.25
C ALA A 347 -6.70 19.76 13.51
N THR A 348 -5.93 19.12 12.63
CA THR A 348 -5.01 19.79 11.71
C THR A 348 -5.65 19.86 10.33
N ILE A 349 -5.74 21.07 9.78
CA ILE A 349 -6.13 21.31 8.40
C ILE A 349 -4.87 21.48 7.57
N SER A 350 -4.74 20.75 6.47
CA SER A 350 -3.60 20.83 5.55
C SER A 350 -4.08 21.10 4.12
N ALA A 351 -3.35 21.94 3.39
CA ALA A 351 -3.57 22.25 1.99
C ALA A 351 -2.39 21.77 1.14
N ALA A 352 -2.67 20.99 0.10
CA ALA A 352 -1.72 20.59 -0.92
C ALA A 352 -1.93 21.44 -2.19
N GLY A 353 -0.85 21.79 -2.87
CA GLY A 353 -0.89 22.56 -4.13
C GLY A 353 -1.22 24.06 -3.98
N GLN A 354 -1.47 24.55 -2.76
CA GLN A 354 -1.76 25.96 -2.49
C GLN A 354 -0.99 26.45 -1.27
N THR A 355 -0.30 27.59 -1.39
CA THR A 355 0.45 28.21 -0.28
C THR A 355 -0.43 29.04 0.63
N GLU A 356 -1.44 29.71 0.06
CA GLU A 356 -2.42 30.50 0.80
C GLU A 356 -3.83 30.10 0.40
N THR A 357 -4.61 29.63 1.37
CA THR A 357 -6.02 29.26 1.15
C THR A 357 -6.86 29.50 2.41
N THR A 358 -8.17 29.54 2.24
CA THR A 358 -9.11 29.73 3.36
C THR A 358 -9.96 28.48 3.50
N ALA A 359 -9.89 27.86 4.67
CA ALA A 359 -10.65 26.67 5.02
C ALA A 359 -11.81 27.05 5.95
N THR A 360 -12.99 26.47 5.75
CA THR A 360 -14.09 26.56 6.70
C THR A 360 -14.43 25.16 7.21
N VAL A 361 -14.40 25.01 8.53
CA VAL A 361 -14.69 23.76 9.23
C VAL A 361 -15.96 23.90 10.06
N GLU A 362 -16.77 22.85 10.05
CA GLU A 362 -17.98 22.72 10.86
C GLU A 362 -17.86 21.53 11.81
N LEU A 363 -18.30 21.71 13.05
CA LEU A 363 -18.48 20.65 14.02
C LEU A 363 -19.92 20.13 13.96
N MET A 364 -20.06 18.83 13.77
CA MET A 364 -21.35 18.15 13.62
C MET A 364 -21.51 17.08 14.69
N LEU A 365 -22.72 16.92 15.20
CA LEU A 365 -23.14 15.78 16.01
C LEU A 365 -24.07 14.89 15.22
N VAL A 366 -23.99 13.59 15.46
CA VAL A 366 -24.84 12.57 14.85
C VAL A 366 -25.73 11.99 15.95
N ASP A 367 -27.05 12.04 15.74
CA ASP A 367 -27.99 11.36 16.63
C ASP A 367 -28.12 9.87 16.30
N ARG A 368 -28.79 9.10 17.17
CA ARG A 368 -29.01 7.65 16.99
C ARG A 368 -29.79 7.28 15.73
N HIS A 369 -30.42 8.23 15.06
CA HIS A 369 -31.16 8.04 13.80
C HIS A 369 -30.33 8.50 12.59
N GLY A 370 -29.06 8.84 12.78
CA GLY A 370 -28.16 9.33 11.75
C GLY A 370 -28.39 10.78 11.35
N ARG A 371 -29.14 11.57 12.14
CA ARG A 371 -29.37 12.98 11.82
C ARG A 371 -28.18 13.82 12.27
N GLU A 372 -27.67 14.60 11.35
CA GLU A 372 -26.56 15.52 11.59
C GLU A 372 -27.07 16.86 12.10
N THR A 373 -26.51 17.34 13.21
CA THR A 373 -26.81 18.66 13.79
C THR A 373 -25.51 19.45 13.96
N ARG A 374 -25.46 20.66 13.38
CA ARG A 374 -24.29 21.54 13.52
C ARG A 374 -24.21 22.13 14.92
N VAL A 375 -23.01 22.11 15.48
CA VAL A 375 -22.68 22.74 16.76
C VAL A 375 -22.00 24.08 16.51
N GLY A 376 -22.64 25.15 16.96
CA GLY A 376 -22.09 26.51 16.82
C GLY A 376 -22.09 27.03 15.38
N ALA A 377 -21.31 28.08 15.17
CA ALA A 377 -21.10 28.70 13.87
C ALA A 377 -19.90 28.03 13.14
N PRO A 378 -19.89 28.02 11.79
CA PRO A 378 -18.73 27.56 11.03
C PRO A 378 -17.48 28.38 11.40
N HIS A 379 -16.34 27.70 11.48
CA HIS A 379 -15.08 28.33 11.83
C HIS A 379 -14.19 28.44 10.59
N THR A 380 -13.82 29.67 10.22
CA THR A 380 -13.00 29.94 9.04
C THR A 380 -11.58 30.28 9.44
N VAL A 381 -10.61 29.58 8.85
CA VAL A 381 -9.18 29.74 9.13
C VAL A 381 -8.42 30.00 7.83
N LYS A 382 -7.47 30.94 7.87
CA LYS A 382 -6.53 31.18 6.77
C LYS A 382 -5.28 30.32 6.97
N LEU A 383 -4.92 29.55 5.95
CA LEU A 383 -3.68 28.79 5.90
C LEU A 383 -2.63 29.64 5.17
N GLN A 384 -1.53 29.95 5.84
CA GLN A 384 -0.39 30.72 5.27
C GLN A 384 0.86 29.85 5.00
N SER A 385 0.94 28.69 5.65
CA SER A 385 2.10 27.79 5.65
C SER A 385 1.73 26.37 5.27
N GLY A 386 0.68 26.18 4.46
CA GLY A 386 0.21 24.86 4.02
C GLY A 386 -0.52 24.03 5.09
N SER A 387 -0.37 24.31 6.39
CA SER A 387 -1.14 23.64 7.44
C SER A 387 -1.43 24.56 8.62
N THR A 388 -2.53 24.33 9.33
CA THR A 388 -2.90 25.03 10.56
C THR A 388 -3.70 24.14 11.51
N ASN A 389 -3.65 24.41 12.80
CA ASN A 389 -4.50 23.74 13.78
C ASN A 389 -5.79 24.52 13.99
N VAL A 390 -6.90 23.80 14.14
CA VAL A 390 -8.19 24.36 14.49
C VAL A 390 -8.72 23.67 15.74
N ALA A 391 -9.37 24.44 16.61
CA ALA A 391 -9.99 23.95 17.83
C ALA A 391 -11.40 24.54 17.95
N LEU A 392 -12.39 23.67 18.16
CA LEU A 392 -13.79 24.04 18.33
C LEU A 392 -14.29 23.53 19.67
N GLU A 393 -15.09 24.33 20.34
CA GLU A 393 -15.68 23.97 21.62
C GLU A 393 -16.99 23.19 21.42
N LEU A 394 -17.05 21.97 21.96
CA LEU A 394 -18.23 21.11 21.98
C LEU A 394 -18.92 21.19 23.36
N PRO A 395 -20.00 21.98 23.52
CA PRO A 395 -20.78 21.98 24.76
C PRO A 395 -21.59 20.69 24.90
N ILE A 396 -21.36 19.96 25.98
CA ILE A 396 -22.03 18.69 26.27
C ILE A 396 -23.36 18.98 26.95
N ARG A 397 -24.45 18.78 26.21
CA ARG A 397 -25.82 19.00 26.70
C ARG A 397 -26.64 17.71 26.79
N SER A 398 -26.08 16.61 26.30
CA SER A 398 -26.75 15.32 26.24
C SER A 398 -26.57 14.55 27.54
N ASN A 399 -27.60 13.75 27.88
CA ASN A 399 -27.52 12.73 28.92
C ASN A 399 -27.32 11.33 28.33
N GLU A 400 -27.06 11.24 27.02
CA GLU A 400 -26.68 9.98 26.38
C GLU A 400 -25.30 9.55 26.84
N GLU A 401 -25.07 8.23 26.96
CA GLU A 401 -23.80 7.66 27.40
C GLU A 401 -22.65 7.93 26.43
N PHE A 402 -22.96 8.12 25.14
CA PHE A 402 -22.01 8.45 24.10
C PHE A 402 -22.56 9.54 23.20
N ILE A 403 -21.66 10.39 22.73
CA ILE A 403 -21.90 11.39 21.69
C ILE A 403 -21.01 11.03 20.51
N GLU A 404 -21.60 10.92 19.33
CA GLU A 404 -20.90 10.74 18.08
C GLU A 404 -20.95 12.05 17.29
N GLY A 405 -19.85 12.36 16.61
CA GLY A 405 -19.74 13.57 15.82
C GLY A 405 -18.58 13.53 14.88
N PHE A 406 -18.41 14.59 14.12
CA PHE A 406 -17.30 14.74 13.20
C PHE A 406 -17.00 16.21 12.93
N LEU A 407 -15.78 16.48 12.49
CA LEU A 407 -15.39 17.72 11.85
C LEU A 407 -15.51 17.55 10.34
N ARG A 408 -16.05 18.55 9.65
CA ARG A 408 -16.19 18.55 8.18
C ARG A 408 -15.72 19.87 7.59
N LEU A 409 -14.89 19.80 6.55
CA LEU A 409 -14.56 20.94 5.70
C LEU A 409 -15.72 21.19 4.74
N THR A 410 -16.12 22.45 4.57
CA THR A 410 -17.20 22.84 3.64
C THR A 410 -16.68 23.25 2.27
N ASN A 411 -15.36 23.43 2.15
CA ASN A 411 -14.70 23.71 0.88
C ASN A 411 -14.89 22.51 -0.05
N VAL A 412 -15.05 22.78 -1.35
CA VAL A 412 -15.12 21.72 -2.37
C VAL A 412 -13.75 21.64 -3.02
N ASP A 413 -13.16 20.45 -2.98
CA ASP A 413 -11.92 20.11 -3.68
C ASP A 413 -12.09 18.75 -4.39
N PRO A 414 -11.12 18.38 -5.24
CA PRO A 414 -11.12 17.11 -5.97
C PRO A 414 -11.14 15.82 -5.15
N LEU A 415 -10.77 15.82 -3.86
CA LEU A 415 -10.67 14.63 -3.01
C LEU A 415 -11.53 14.80 -1.75
N ALA A 416 -12.81 14.46 -1.86
CA ALA A 416 -13.76 14.69 -0.77
C ALA A 416 -13.60 13.77 0.46
N ASP A 417 -12.88 12.66 0.33
CA ASP A 417 -12.87 11.59 1.34
C ASP A 417 -12.13 11.96 2.63
N ASP A 418 -11.16 12.88 2.56
CA ASP A 418 -10.39 13.36 3.72
C ASP A 418 -10.92 14.67 4.31
N ASN A 419 -12.06 15.16 3.78
CA ASN A 419 -12.72 16.36 4.26
C ASN A 419 -13.53 16.14 5.53
N THR A 420 -13.65 14.90 6.03
CA THR A 420 -14.42 14.56 7.23
C THR A 420 -13.62 13.66 8.17
N GLN A 421 -13.60 14.00 9.47
CA GLN A 421 -12.96 13.22 10.52
C GLN A 421 -13.93 12.97 11.67
N TYR A 422 -14.15 11.71 12.00
CA TYR A 422 -15.15 11.27 13.00
C TYR A 422 -14.55 11.13 14.39
N PHE A 423 -15.38 11.30 15.41
CA PHE A 423 -15.03 11.05 16.81
C PHE A 423 -16.22 10.50 17.61
N SER A 424 -15.89 9.80 18.69
CA SER A 424 -16.85 9.35 19.70
C SER A 424 -16.36 9.82 21.08
N LEU A 425 -17.28 10.37 21.86
CA LEU A 425 -17.01 10.92 23.19
C LEU A 425 -17.94 10.24 24.21
N ALA A 426 -17.37 9.61 25.24
CA ALA A 426 -18.16 9.07 26.32
C ALA A 426 -18.67 10.20 27.22
N VAL A 427 -19.92 10.12 27.67
CA VAL A 427 -20.48 11.06 28.65
C VAL A 427 -20.77 10.30 29.93
N SER A 428 -20.22 10.81 31.03
CA SER A 428 -20.42 10.25 32.36
C SER A 428 -21.14 11.27 33.26
N PRO A 429 -21.93 10.80 34.24
CA PRO A 429 -22.42 11.68 35.29
C PRO A 429 -21.25 12.21 36.14
N SER A 430 -21.46 13.32 36.86
CA SER A 430 -20.51 13.79 37.86
C SER A 430 -20.26 12.73 38.93
N LEU A 431 -19.00 12.57 39.32
CA LEU A 431 -18.60 11.64 40.37
C LEU A 431 -19.15 12.13 41.71
N ARG A 432 -19.86 11.28 42.43
CA ARG A 432 -20.36 11.59 43.77
C ARG A 432 -19.30 11.22 44.79
N VAL A 433 -18.76 12.22 45.47
CA VAL A 433 -17.68 12.06 46.46
C VAL A 433 -18.20 12.38 47.87
N LEU A 434 -18.08 11.42 48.78
CA LEU A 434 -18.35 11.64 50.20
C LEU A 434 -17.05 12.00 50.92
N VAL A 435 -16.90 13.24 51.39
CA VAL A 435 -15.74 13.68 52.17
C VAL A 435 -16.08 13.59 53.65
N VAL A 436 -15.26 12.87 54.40
CA VAL A 436 -15.44 12.60 55.83
C VAL A 436 -14.26 13.19 56.59
N ALA A 437 -14.53 13.96 57.64
CA ALA A 437 -13.51 14.45 58.55
C ALA A 437 -14.04 14.55 59.98
N ASP A 438 -13.19 14.72 60.98
CA ASP A 438 -13.68 14.89 62.36
C ASP A 438 -14.39 16.23 62.55
N LYS A 439 -13.91 17.28 61.86
CA LYS A 439 -14.53 18.60 61.77
C LYS A 439 -14.80 18.92 60.31
N LEU A 440 -15.98 19.48 60.01
CA LEU A 440 -16.34 19.87 58.63
C LEU A 440 -15.32 20.83 57.99
N LEU A 441 -14.68 21.68 58.80
CA LEU A 441 -13.68 22.63 58.32
C LEU A 441 -12.42 21.93 57.77
N GLN A 442 -12.04 20.76 58.28
CA GLN A 442 -10.90 19.97 57.79
C GLN A 442 -11.15 19.42 56.38
N ALA A 443 -12.42 19.13 56.04
CA ALA A 443 -12.81 18.67 54.72
C ALA A 443 -12.89 19.79 53.67
N ARG A 444 -12.83 21.06 54.10
CA ARG A 444 -13.08 22.23 53.24
C ARG A 444 -12.16 22.26 52.03
N GLN A 445 -10.84 22.20 52.26
CA GLN A 445 -9.83 22.30 51.20
C GLN A 445 -10.00 21.20 50.14
N VAL A 446 -10.16 19.95 50.58
CA VAL A 446 -10.40 18.80 49.69
C VAL A 446 -11.71 18.99 48.92
N SER A 447 -12.78 19.42 49.59
CA SER A 447 -14.07 19.65 48.93
C SER A 447 -14.04 20.80 47.92
N GLU A 448 -13.27 21.86 48.19
CA GLU A 448 -13.11 23.02 47.30
C GLU A 448 -12.22 22.69 46.10
N ALA A 449 -11.17 21.89 46.28
CA ALA A 449 -10.33 21.40 45.19
C ALA A 449 -11.12 20.50 44.21
N LEU A 450 -12.00 19.65 44.73
CA LEU A 450 -12.84 18.76 43.92
C LEU A 450 -14.08 19.46 43.34
N GLN A 451 -14.65 20.40 44.10
CA GLN A 451 -15.85 21.16 43.73
C GLN A 451 -15.72 22.62 44.20
N PRO A 452 -15.19 23.52 43.35
CA PRO A 452 -14.95 24.92 43.69
C PRO A 452 -16.20 25.62 44.24
N GLU A 453 -16.00 26.53 45.20
CA GLU A 453 -17.11 27.23 45.87
C GLU A 453 -17.96 28.06 44.89
N ASP A 454 -17.32 28.75 43.94
CA ASP A 454 -18.02 29.54 42.93
C ASP A 454 -18.90 28.67 42.03
N ALA A 455 -18.42 27.47 41.67
CA ALA A 455 -19.20 26.51 40.90
C ALA A 455 -20.42 26.01 41.70
N ARG A 456 -20.26 25.77 43.01
CA ARG A 456 -21.39 25.43 43.90
C ARG A 456 -22.42 26.56 44.00
N ARG A 457 -21.98 27.80 44.15
CA ARG A 457 -22.85 28.98 44.30
C ARG A 457 -23.65 29.29 43.02
N THR A 458 -23.01 29.11 41.87
CA THR A 458 -23.62 29.38 40.55
C THR A 458 -24.38 28.18 39.97
N GLY A 459 -24.28 27.01 40.61
CA GLY A 459 -24.89 25.77 40.12
C GLY A 459 -24.18 25.18 38.89
N GLN A 460 -22.94 25.57 38.63
CA GLN A 460 -22.14 25.07 37.51
C GLN A 460 -21.76 23.60 37.71
N THR A 461 -21.91 22.78 36.67
CA THR A 461 -21.53 21.36 36.72
C THR A 461 -20.01 21.18 36.80
N THR A 462 -19.58 20.31 37.71
CA THR A 462 -18.17 20.01 37.99
C THR A 462 -17.90 18.51 37.84
N LEU A 463 -16.61 18.14 37.82
CA LEU A 463 -16.20 16.74 37.76
C LEU A 463 -16.73 15.93 38.94
N CYS A 464 -16.73 16.53 40.13
CA CYS A 464 -17.15 15.90 41.37
C CYS A 464 -18.28 16.68 42.04
N GLN A 465 -19.25 15.96 42.59
CA GLN A 465 -20.24 16.48 43.52
C GLN A 465 -19.87 16.00 44.93
N CYS A 466 -19.50 16.94 45.80
CA CYS A 466 -19.01 16.63 47.13
C CYS A 466 -20.11 16.76 48.18
N THR A 467 -20.33 15.70 48.96
CA THR A 467 -21.09 15.75 50.21
C THR A 467 -20.11 15.62 51.37
N THR A 468 -20.21 16.48 52.39
CA THR A 468 -19.33 16.42 53.56
C THR A 468 -20.09 15.96 54.79
N VAL A 469 -19.53 15.00 55.54
CA VAL A 469 -20.07 14.51 56.82
C VAL A 469 -18.97 14.40 57.87
N THR A 470 -19.35 14.36 59.15
CA THR A 470 -18.37 14.10 60.22
C THR A 470 -18.05 12.61 60.36
N THR A 471 -16.88 12.26 60.90
CA THR A 471 -16.52 10.87 61.21
C THR A 471 -17.56 10.18 62.10
N SER A 472 -18.17 10.91 63.03
CA SER A 472 -19.26 10.40 63.89
C SER A 472 -20.55 10.07 63.12
N GLN A 473 -20.86 10.81 62.06
CA GLN A 473 -22.04 10.59 61.21
C GLN A 473 -21.83 9.48 60.18
N LEU A 474 -20.57 9.15 59.85
CA LEU A 474 -20.24 8.16 58.83
C LEU A 474 -20.85 6.77 59.14
N SER A 475 -20.88 6.37 60.41
CA SER A 475 -21.45 5.07 60.83
C SER A 475 -22.92 4.87 60.44
N GLN A 476 -23.69 5.96 60.32
CA GLN A 476 -25.10 5.98 59.95
C GLN A 476 -25.34 6.41 58.50
N THR A 477 -24.28 6.80 57.78
CA THR A 477 -24.37 7.28 56.41
C THR A 477 -24.33 6.10 55.45
N SER A 478 -25.32 6.01 54.55
CA SER A 478 -25.27 5.03 53.47
C SER A 478 -24.18 5.41 52.47
N LEU A 479 -23.27 4.48 52.19
CA LEU A 479 -22.25 4.63 51.15
C LEU A 479 -22.78 4.30 49.75
N ALA A 480 -24.02 3.76 49.66
CA ALA A 480 -24.65 3.45 48.39
C ALA A 480 -24.93 4.74 47.61
N GLY A 481 -24.37 4.82 46.39
CA GLY A 481 -24.49 5.99 45.55
C GLY A 481 -23.35 7.00 45.69
N TYR A 482 -22.27 6.69 46.39
CA TYR A 482 -21.02 7.44 46.24
C TYR A 482 -20.04 6.65 45.39
N ASP A 483 -19.39 7.29 44.43
CA ASP A 483 -18.36 6.68 43.58
C ASP A 483 -17.02 6.65 44.32
N VAL A 484 -16.79 7.66 45.17
CA VAL A 484 -15.60 7.75 46.04
C VAL A 484 -15.97 8.19 47.45
N VAL A 485 -15.35 7.58 48.45
CA VAL A 485 -15.33 8.07 49.85
C VAL A 485 -13.93 8.57 50.17
N CYS A 486 -13.81 9.78 50.70
CA CYS A 486 -12.56 10.41 51.12
C CYS A 486 -12.53 10.54 52.65
N LEU A 487 -11.57 9.89 53.31
CA LEU A 487 -11.30 10.08 54.74
C LEU A 487 -10.21 11.14 54.91
N ALA A 488 -10.60 12.35 55.28
CA ALA A 488 -9.71 13.47 55.52
C ALA A 488 -9.38 13.57 57.02
N ASN A 489 -8.21 13.06 57.41
CA ASN A 489 -7.65 13.25 58.75
C ASN A 489 -8.52 12.72 59.93
N CYS A 490 -9.29 11.66 59.69
CA CYS A 490 -10.14 11.05 60.73
C CYS A 490 -9.30 10.44 61.87
N ALA A 491 -9.39 10.98 63.08
CA ALA A 491 -8.53 10.59 64.20
C ALA A 491 -8.75 9.14 64.65
N ARG A 492 -10.02 8.76 64.82
CA ARG A 492 -10.42 7.47 65.42
C ARG A 492 -11.66 6.89 64.72
N PRO A 493 -11.54 6.40 63.46
CA PRO A 493 -12.62 5.65 62.83
C PRO A 493 -12.93 4.40 63.66
N ASP A 494 -14.22 4.12 63.87
CA ASP A 494 -14.63 2.93 64.63
C ASP A 494 -14.52 1.64 63.77
N PRO A 495 -14.47 0.45 64.40
CA PRO A 495 -14.40 -0.81 63.64
C PRO A 495 -15.57 -1.06 62.68
N THR A 496 -16.77 -0.54 63.00
CA THR A 496 -17.96 -0.67 62.16
C THR A 496 -17.81 0.12 60.85
N VAL A 497 -17.23 1.32 60.92
CA VAL A 497 -16.85 2.15 59.77
C VAL A 497 -15.88 1.40 58.87
N TRP A 498 -14.83 0.78 59.42
CA TRP A 498 -13.90 -0.01 58.62
C TRP A 498 -14.56 -1.20 57.93
N SER A 499 -15.46 -1.91 58.62
CA SER A 499 -16.24 -3.01 58.03
C SER A 499 -17.13 -2.53 56.87
N ASN A 500 -17.80 -1.39 57.03
CA ASN A 500 -18.64 -0.79 56.00
C ASN A 500 -17.83 -0.33 54.79
N LEU A 501 -16.68 0.32 55.01
CA LEU A 501 -15.75 0.73 53.96
C LEU A 501 -15.18 -0.48 53.21
N ASN A 502 -14.83 -1.56 53.92
CA ASN A 502 -14.39 -2.81 53.29
C ASN A 502 -15.44 -3.37 52.32
N ARG A 503 -16.70 -3.43 52.74
CA ARG A 503 -17.80 -3.89 51.88
C ARG A 503 -17.98 -2.97 50.66
N TYR A 504 -17.94 -1.67 50.88
CA TYR A 504 -18.07 -0.66 49.82
C TYR A 504 -16.96 -0.77 48.77
N VAL A 505 -15.69 -0.81 49.18
CA VAL A 505 -14.55 -0.91 48.27
C VAL A 505 -14.52 -2.25 47.55
N ARG A 506 -14.75 -3.37 48.24
CA ARG A 506 -14.78 -4.70 47.59
C ARG A 506 -15.82 -4.78 46.48
N ASN A 507 -16.93 -4.04 46.61
CA ASN A 507 -18.00 -3.94 45.62
C ASN A 507 -17.72 -2.94 44.47
N GLY A 508 -16.54 -2.32 44.41
CA GLY A 508 -16.14 -1.42 43.32
C GLY A 508 -15.97 0.06 43.71
N GLY A 509 -16.29 0.44 44.95
CA GLY A 509 -16.13 1.81 45.43
C GLY A 509 -14.67 2.26 45.52
N GLY A 510 -14.42 3.55 45.31
CA GLY A 510 -13.11 4.17 45.53
C GLY A 510 -12.97 4.70 46.96
N LEU A 511 -11.85 4.43 47.61
CA LEU A 511 -11.52 5.02 48.91
C LEU A 511 -10.25 5.85 48.79
N PHE A 512 -10.34 7.14 49.13
CA PHE A 512 -9.18 8.00 49.28
C PHE A 512 -8.94 8.33 50.75
N VAL A 513 -7.72 8.23 51.21
CA VAL A 513 -7.37 8.33 52.63
C VAL A 513 -6.25 9.34 52.80
N VAL A 514 -6.51 10.41 53.53
CA VAL A 514 -5.53 11.42 53.91
C VAL A 514 -5.16 11.18 55.37
N ALA A 515 -3.91 10.77 55.59
CA ALA A 515 -3.37 10.46 56.90
C ALA A 515 -2.35 11.53 57.31
N GLY A 516 -2.83 12.73 57.61
CA GLY A 516 -2.02 13.94 57.78
C GLY A 516 -2.37 14.77 59.00
N ASN A 517 -2.69 14.14 60.13
CA ASN A 517 -3.00 14.84 61.37
C ASN A 517 -2.36 14.13 62.56
N THR A 518 -1.88 14.91 63.53
CA THR A 518 -1.30 14.40 64.77
C THR A 518 -2.34 13.72 65.68
N ALA A 519 -3.63 13.99 65.45
CA ALA A 519 -4.75 13.37 66.16
C ALA A 519 -5.02 11.91 65.74
N ILE A 520 -4.44 11.44 64.62
CA ILE A 520 -4.60 10.06 64.15
C ILE A 520 -4.10 9.09 65.22
N SER A 521 -4.97 8.17 65.60
CA SER A 521 -4.71 7.16 66.62
C SER A 521 -4.25 5.85 65.99
N PRO A 522 -2.97 5.46 66.10
CA PRO A 522 -2.46 4.22 65.50
C PRO A 522 -3.27 2.97 65.86
N PRO A 523 -3.75 2.78 67.12
CA PRO A 523 -4.62 1.65 67.46
C PRO A 523 -5.93 1.58 66.66
N ALA A 524 -6.52 2.72 66.29
CA ALA A 524 -7.78 2.76 65.56
C ALA A 524 -7.61 2.48 64.05
N TRP A 525 -6.39 2.67 63.54
CA TRP A 525 -6.01 2.47 62.13
C TRP A 525 -5.27 1.15 61.89
N SER A 526 -4.98 0.41 62.95
CA SER A 526 -4.25 -0.87 62.92
C SER A 526 -5.14 -2.07 63.26
N THR A 527 -6.46 -1.89 63.29
CA THR A 527 -7.41 -3.00 63.46
C THR A 527 -7.31 -3.98 62.28
N ALA A 528 -7.83 -5.20 62.46
CA ALA A 528 -7.80 -6.22 61.41
C ALA A 528 -8.52 -5.72 60.14
N GLU A 529 -9.67 -5.07 60.31
CA GLU A 529 -10.48 -4.54 59.21
C GLU A 529 -9.77 -3.40 58.47
N ALA A 530 -9.08 -2.51 59.19
CA ALA A 530 -8.30 -1.43 58.60
C ALA A 530 -7.11 -1.97 57.80
N ARG A 531 -6.39 -2.97 58.35
CA ARG A 531 -5.24 -3.62 57.70
C ARG A 531 -5.60 -4.37 56.42
N GLU A 532 -6.81 -4.93 56.35
CA GLU A 532 -7.31 -5.56 55.12
C GLU A 532 -7.52 -4.56 53.97
N LEU A 533 -7.84 -3.31 54.31
CA LEU A 533 -8.24 -2.29 53.34
C LEU A 533 -7.09 -1.36 52.94
N LEU A 534 -6.33 -0.87 53.92
CA LEU A 534 -5.35 0.18 53.72
C LEU A 534 -4.10 -0.32 52.96
N PRO A 535 -3.48 0.53 52.12
CA PRO A 535 -2.18 0.25 51.52
C PRO A 535 -1.07 0.13 52.59
N ALA A 536 -1.15 0.92 53.66
CA ALA A 536 -0.23 0.91 54.78
C ALA A 536 -0.91 1.45 56.04
N VAL A 537 -0.38 1.12 57.22
CA VAL A 537 -0.93 1.56 58.51
C VAL A 537 -0.14 2.76 59.04
N PRO A 538 -0.78 3.90 59.39
CA PRO A 538 -0.13 5.02 60.06
C PRO A 538 0.46 4.64 61.42
N VAL A 539 1.71 5.02 61.65
CA VAL A 539 2.45 4.81 62.90
C VAL A 539 2.56 6.11 63.69
N GLY A 540 2.88 7.22 63.02
CA GLY A 540 2.98 8.53 63.66
C GLY A 540 3.67 9.59 62.79
N PRO A 541 3.54 10.88 63.17
CA PRO A 541 4.13 11.98 62.42
C PRO A 541 5.66 11.99 62.52
N VAL A 542 6.33 12.30 61.42
CA VAL A 542 7.77 12.54 61.33
C VAL A 542 8.00 13.97 60.86
N ARG A 543 8.83 14.69 61.61
CA ARG A 543 9.21 16.08 61.30
C ARG A 543 10.55 16.14 60.58
N TYR A 544 10.62 16.96 59.55
CA TYR A 544 11.85 17.33 58.86
C TYR A 544 12.38 18.64 59.48
N LEU A 545 13.63 18.62 59.98
CA LEU A 545 14.18 19.72 60.78
C LEU A 545 15.07 20.68 59.99
N ASN A 546 15.83 20.17 59.01
CA ASN A 546 16.83 20.95 58.28
C ASN A 546 16.37 21.31 56.88
N GLU A 547 15.89 20.31 56.13
CA GLU A 547 15.40 20.45 54.76
C GLU A 547 14.00 19.83 54.68
N PRO A 548 13.01 20.51 54.10
CA PRO A 548 11.69 19.93 53.87
C PRO A 548 11.78 18.77 52.88
N ALA A 549 10.80 17.87 52.96
CA ALA A 549 10.63 16.83 51.94
C ALA A 549 9.84 17.38 50.74
N HIS A 550 10.05 16.79 49.57
CA HIS A 550 9.32 17.09 48.34
C HIS A 550 8.72 15.80 47.76
N LEU A 551 7.74 15.93 46.87
CA LEU A 551 7.15 14.77 46.20
C LEU A 551 7.94 14.37 44.95
N THR A 552 8.25 13.08 44.83
CA THR A 552 8.87 12.49 43.65
C THR A 552 8.09 11.27 43.17
N PRO A 553 7.84 11.12 41.86
CA PRO A 553 7.23 9.91 41.30
C PRO A 553 8.05 8.66 41.62
N ALA A 554 7.37 7.53 41.79
CA ALA A 554 8.03 6.25 42.04
C ALA A 554 8.54 5.56 40.75
N GLY A 555 8.33 6.17 39.56
CA GLY A 555 8.77 5.62 38.26
C GLY A 555 7.87 4.49 37.79
N THR A 556 6.56 4.70 37.85
CA THR A 556 5.53 3.71 37.58
C THR A 556 4.82 3.97 36.25
N SER A 557 4.56 2.94 35.42
CA SER A 557 3.68 3.07 34.23
C SER A 557 2.19 3.24 34.60
N HIS A 558 1.88 4.02 35.64
CA HIS A 558 0.54 4.24 36.16
C HIS A 558 -0.11 5.46 35.49
N ARG A 559 -1.44 5.44 35.29
CA ARG A 559 -2.18 6.54 34.62
C ARG A 559 -1.97 7.92 35.26
N LEU A 560 -1.77 7.97 36.57
CA LEU A 560 -1.47 9.21 37.30
C LEU A 560 -0.14 9.84 36.84
N GLU A 561 0.85 9.04 36.43
CA GLU A 561 2.11 9.54 35.87
C GLU A 561 1.96 10.03 34.42
N GLU A 562 1.06 9.44 33.62
CA GLU A 562 0.76 9.92 32.26
C GLU A 562 0.31 11.38 32.27
N THR A 563 -0.45 11.81 33.30
CA THR A 563 -0.88 13.20 33.46
C THR A 563 0.31 14.16 33.63
N TYR A 564 1.33 13.76 34.40
CA TYR A 564 2.55 14.55 34.61
C TYR A 564 3.50 14.49 33.41
N GLN A 565 3.52 13.39 32.67
CA GLN A 565 4.27 13.30 31.41
C GLN A 565 3.69 14.24 30.35
N LYS A 566 2.36 14.34 30.28
CA LYS A 566 1.67 15.28 29.38
C LYS A 566 1.85 16.74 29.80
N ASN A 567 2.00 16.99 31.11
CA ASN A 567 2.15 18.34 31.67
C ASN A 567 3.33 18.40 32.66
N PRO A 568 4.59 18.50 32.16
CA PRO A 568 5.78 18.49 33.01
C PRO A 568 5.83 19.66 34.02
N GLU A 569 5.17 20.77 33.69
CA GLU A 569 5.04 21.93 34.58
C GLU A 569 4.32 21.57 35.89
N LEU A 570 3.27 20.74 35.84
CA LEU A 570 2.55 20.30 37.05
C LEU A 570 3.45 19.50 37.99
N LEU A 571 4.36 18.69 37.45
CA LEU A 571 5.31 17.94 38.26
C LEU A 571 6.35 18.88 38.90
N THR A 572 6.74 19.93 38.18
CA THR A 572 7.67 20.94 38.66
C THR A 572 7.05 21.74 39.81
N GLU A 573 5.80 22.21 39.64
CA GLU A 573 5.02 22.88 40.69
C GLU A 573 4.84 21.98 41.93
N LEU A 574 4.46 20.71 41.73
CA LEU A 574 4.34 19.74 42.83
C LEU A 574 5.67 19.53 43.57
N GLY A 575 6.79 19.62 42.85
CA GLY A 575 8.14 19.51 43.40
C GLY A 575 8.54 20.69 44.29
N TYR A 576 7.92 21.87 44.15
CA TYR A 576 8.20 23.05 44.98
C TYR A 576 7.47 23.04 46.32
N VAL A 577 6.47 22.18 46.49
CA VAL A 577 5.74 22.04 47.76
C VAL A 577 6.67 21.50 48.84
N ASN A 578 6.75 22.20 49.96
CA ASN A 578 7.55 21.85 51.12
C ASN A 578 6.74 21.04 52.12
N PHE A 579 7.19 19.82 52.39
CA PHE A 579 6.63 18.97 53.44
C PHE A 579 7.54 19.01 54.69
N THR A 580 7.09 19.73 55.72
CA THR A 580 7.79 19.82 57.01
C THR A 580 7.41 18.68 57.97
N ARG A 581 6.25 18.05 57.77
CA ARG A 581 5.85 16.80 58.42
C ARG A 581 5.23 15.81 57.44
N THR A 582 5.45 14.53 57.70
CA THR A 582 4.84 13.41 56.96
C THR A 582 4.41 12.34 57.93
N MET A 583 3.51 11.46 57.52
CA MET A 583 3.07 10.33 58.33
C MET A 583 3.96 9.13 58.03
N ALA A 584 4.69 8.66 59.05
CA ALA A 584 5.33 7.36 58.95
C ALA A 584 4.26 6.27 58.96
N VAL A 585 4.44 5.29 58.09
CA VAL A 585 3.59 4.12 57.98
C VAL A 585 4.41 2.86 58.21
N GLU A 586 3.74 1.76 58.54
CA GLU A 586 4.33 0.42 58.47
C GLU A 586 4.77 0.08 57.04
N SER A 587 5.41 -1.09 56.85
CA SER A 587 5.70 -1.58 55.50
C SER A 587 4.42 -1.64 54.68
N VAL A 588 4.45 -1.04 53.49
CA VAL A 588 3.36 -1.09 52.51
C VAL A 588 2.99 -2.55 52.25
N ALA A 589 1.69 -2.84 52.18
CA ALA A 589 1.19 -4.18 51.95
C ALA A 589 1.77 -4.78 50.67
N ALA A 590 1.97 -6.10 50.63
CA ALA A 590 2.64 -6.77 49.50
C ALA A 590 1.87 -6.65 48.18
N ASP A 591 0.56 -6.44 48.25
CA ASP A 591 -0.38 -6.23 47.13
C ASP A 591 -0.67 -4.73 46.86
N ALA A 592 0.06 -3.83 47.52
CA ALA A 592 -0.03 -2.39 47.32
C ALA A 592 1.20 -1.85 46.55
N ARG A 593 0.99 -0.74 45.85
CA ARG A 593 1.98 -0.06 45.01
C ARG A 593 2.21 1.35 45.51
N ILE A 594 3.47 1.76 45.60
CA ILE A 594 3.84 3.15 45.88
C ILE A 594 3.82 3.93 44.55
N LEU A 595 3.09 5.03 44.50
CA LEU A 595 2.99 5.93 43.34
C LEU A 595 3.90 7.15 43.47
N MET A 596 4.04 7.69 44.68
CA MET A 596 4.93 8.81 44.99
C MET A 596 5.65 8.61 46.30
N ARG A 597 6.83 9.22 46.42
CA ARG A 597 7.69 9.21 47.62
C ARG A 597 7.97 10.63 48.08
N PHE A 598 8.26 10.76 49.38
CA PHE A 598 8.87 11.95 49.94
C PHE A 598 10.39 11.85 49.80
N THR A 599 11.04 12.92 49.36
CA THR A 599 12.51 13.00 49.33
C THR A 599 13.10 12.94 50.74
N GLY A 600 14.38 12.56 50.83
CA GLY A 600 15.14 12.49 52.08
C GLY A 600 15.61 11.08 52.42
N PRO A 601 16.27 10.90 53.59
CA PRO A 601 17.10 9.72 53.87
C PRO A 601 16.38 8.37 53.89
N ALA A 602 15.04 8.36 53.98
CA ALA A 602 14.24 7.14 54.08
C ALA A 602 13.25 6.97 52.91
N GLU A 603 13.25 7.88 51.93
CA GLU A 603 12.38 7.86 50.74
C GLU A 603 10.95 7.33 51.00
N ARG A 604 10.31 7.89 52.03
CA ARG A 604 9.07 7.35 52.61
C ARG A 604 7.94 7.36 51.59
N PRO A 605 7.00 6.40 51.63
CA PRO A 605 5.84 6.41 50.76
C PRO A 605 5.00 7.66 51.03
N ALA A 606 4.70 8.42 49.98
CA ALA A 606 3.84 9.60 50.05
C ALA A 606 2.42 9.27 49.59
N LEU A 607 2.30 8.63 48.43
CA LEU A 607 1.03 8.18 47.86
C LEU A 607 1.14 6.70 47.50
N SER A 608 0.21 5.89 48.01
CA SER A 608 0.17 4.45 47.73
C SER A 608 -1.23 4.01 47.28
N GLU A 609 -1.28 3.05 46.36
CA GLU A 609 -2.50 2.42 45.84
C GLU A 609 -2.58 0.96 46.27
N ARG A 610 -3.77 0.49 46.63
CA ARG A 610 -4.06 -0.93 46.83
C ARG A 610 -5.39 -1.28 46.15
N ARG A 611 -5.42 -2.40 45.43
CA ARG A 611 -6.66 -2.93 44.86
C ARG A 611 -7.30 -3.92 45.83
N VAL A 612 -8.57 -3.71 46.17
CA VAL A 612 -9.29 -4.56 47.13
C VAL A 612 -10.62 -4.97 46.50
N GLY A 613 -10.74 -6.25 46.12
CA GLY A 613 -11.87 -6.73 45.33
C GLY A 613 -11.96 -6.01 43.98
N SER A 614 -13.13 -5.46 43.67
CA SER A 614 -13.34 -4.67 42.44
C SER A 614 -12.98 -3.18 42.59
N GLY A 615 -12.77 -2.68 43.82
CA GLY A 615 -12.46 -1.27 44.08
C GLY A 615 -10.98 -1.00 44.34
N ARG A 616 -10.68 0.25 44.72
CA ARG A 616 -9.32 0.75 44.92
C ARG A 616 -9.24 1.66 46.14
N VAL A 617 -8.09 1.61 46.80
CA VAL A 617 -7.76 2.45 47.95
C VAL A 617 -6.50 3.24 47.64
N LEU A 618 -6.58 4.56 47.73
CA LEU A 618 -5.44 5.47 47.67
C LEU A 618 -5.19 6.06 49.05
N MET A 619 -3.93 6.11 49.46
CA MET A 619 -3.53 6.68 50.75
C MET A 619 -2.43 7.70 50.58
N PHE A 620 -2.68 8.93 51.03
CA PHE A 620 -1.73 10.03 51.09
C PHE A 620 -1.24 10.23 52.53
N CYS A 621 0.07 10.22 52.72
CA CYS A 621 0.73 10.21 54.04
C CYS A 621 1.16 11.62 54.48
N SER A 622 0.33 12.62 54.24
CA SER A 622 0.49 14.00 54.72
C SER A 622 -0.88 14.70 54.79
N ALA A 623 -0.91 15.96 55.25
CA ALA A 623 -2.13 16.75 55.38
C ALA A 623 -2.57 17.33 54.03
N MET A 624 -3.88 17.58 53.89
CA MET A 624 -4.46 18.30 52.75
C MET A 624 -5.37 19.46 53.20
N ASP A 625 -5.26 19.89 54.45
CA ASP A 625 -5.94 21.06 55.01
C ASP A 625 -4.93 22.16 55.38
N ASN A 626 -5.37 23.41 55.42
CA ASN A 626 -4.53 24.56 55.80
C ASN A 626 -4.87 25.11 57.20
N LEU A 627 -5.36 24.25 58.11
CA LEU A 627 -5.81 24.74 59.41
C LEU A 627 -4.62 25.01 60.33
N PRO A 628 -4.55 26.19 60.98
CA PRO A 628 -3.48 26.53 61.92
C PRO A 628 -3.34 25.50 63.05
N GLY A 629 -2.13 24.98 63.25
CA GLY A 629 -1.83 23.94 64.24
C GLY A 629 -2.33 22.54 63.86
N GLU A 630 -2.93 22.37 62.68
CA GLU A 630 -3.28 21.10 62.08
C GLU A 630 -2.48 20.95 60.76
N GLY A 631 -3.09 21.05 59.59
CA GLY A 631 -2.40 20.78 58.32
C GLY A 631 -1.38 21.83 57.88
N SER A 632 -1.52 23.10 58.28
CA SER A 632 -0.53 24.16 57.97
C SER A 632 0.86 23.90 58.57
N ASP A 633 0.92 23.05 59.60
CA ASP A 633 2.17 22.63 60.24
C ASP A 633 2.85 21.44 59.52
N TRP A 634 2.22 20.89 58.47
CA TRP A 634 2.70 19.71 57.76
C TRP A 634 3.27 20.07 56.40
N ASN A 635 2.63 20.96 55.65
CA ASN A 635 3.05 21.36 54.32
C ASN A 635 2.43 22.70 53.90
N ASP A 636 2.87 23.22 52.76
CA ASP A 636 2.39 24.45 52.12
C ASP A 636 1.56 24.19 50.85
N LEU A 637 0.80 23.08 50.80
CA LEU A 637 -0.04 22.70 49.65
C LEU A 637 -1.18 23.69 49.30
N SER A 638 -1.41 24.71 50.12
CA SER A 638 -2.70 25.40 50.24
C SER A 638 -2.60 26.91 50.38
#